data_AF-A0A953BR73-F1
#
_entry.id   AF-A0A953BR73-F1
#
_cell.length_a   1.000
_cell.length_b   1.000
_cell.length_c   1.000
_cell.angle_alpha   90.00
_cell.angle_beta   90.00
_cell.angle_gamma   90.00
#
_symmetry.space_group_name_H-M   'P 1'
#
loop_
_entity.id
_entity.type
_entity.pdbx_description
1 polymer ?
#
loop_
_entity_poly.entity_id
_entity_poly.type
_entity_poly.pdbx_seq_one_letter_code
_entity_poly.pdbx_strand_id
1 'polypeptide(L)'
;MRRRLVCALCIALGAAASAREQPDHAASAADLRGQLAAARAEPGNADATDDLLRRLIETSPEDPEAPTWMLDRAELALQRAARDGAASSLMFGIPGREQPIWVSMHAAAAAELCAQARAAIDAAVARLEGELLEPGTDAEQARVTAARVEPLLAMLIETEQAVRLPEIEFAAVALRALGEPQHEPRERALRESLARLAGGGTMRDALASPRAALLGAALLLRSDDGAARDAASRLLERLLGPLGAGKPGEPQRTIAPSDAVRLCMALIACGREADAERTPCPGRGEDWLVDLLLAEARARVQMRSVQRGGENATDGIVRAAGHLMRIAERYDGGAAALDTAAGPSALRQLVYEKVATLVPPGSAWASIDPEIALARAWMLRSVNLPRDVRPERAASAECLALLEAVAARSDAHDAVRAQARWLLAAEHVRSSGHRETAACDALVRIVVELPRTRLARAAAEKIVREHAPDLSGEVVVFESHRQAAAVASALRLLAADDPPQDATLAGLAVALVGHGGVCGDTWSEAVAACQRIAAADQHERIARLLTSRIDAMLHATQPVQERVDALAAAAKWLEARGQAWRSLELRLQRAELIIERGTSHDARAEIDALVGSAMDRAGTVERARLRTLRGIALRRAGNDAAAMAEFRAVAAECERDARSTGDRAAAREAFWSAWAEMLEIAAASSGDAPERAEQARRHRQRLELLDPSLGGEPWAGRIRAAAGSQGK
;
A
#
# COMPACT_ATOMS: atom_id res chain seq x y z
N MET A 1 -65.35 -5.90 39.19
CA MET A 1 -65.49 -7.36 38.90
C MET A 1 -65.55 -7.72 37.41
N ARG A 2 -66.18 -6.93 36.52
CA ARG A 2 -66.26 -7.25 35.07
C ARG A 2 -64.93 -7.22 34.27
N ARG A 3 -63.88 -6.53 34.74
CA ARG A 3 -62.56 -6.49 34.06
C ARG A 3 -61.66 -7.72 34.30
N ARG A 4 -61.91 -8.51 35.35
CA ARG A 4 -61.12 -9.73 35.62
C ARG A 4 -61.60 -10.95 34.84
N LEU A 5 -62.86 -10.94 34.37
CA LEU A 5 -63.42 -12.01 33.52
C LEU A 5 -62.95 -11.92 32.06
N VAL A 6 -62.64 -10.72 31.56
CA VAL A 6 -62.19 -10.53 30.16
C VAL A 6 -60.73 -10.99 29.97
N CYS A 7 -59.85 -10.81 30.96
CA CYS A 7 -58.47 -11.34 30.89
C CYS A 7 -58.42 -12.87 31.02
N ALA A 8 -59.28 -13.48 31.83
CA ALA A 8 -59.35 -14.94 31.94
C ALA A 8 -59.86 -15.60 30.65
N LEU A 9 -60.82 -14.97 29.96
CA LEU A 9 -61.35 -15.48 28.69
C LEU A 9 -60.36 -15.32 27.52
N CYS A 10 -59.54 -14.28 27.50
CA CYS A 10 -58.50 -14.10 26.47
C CYS A 10 -57.32 -15.09 26.64
N ILE A 11 -56.99 -15.47 27.88
CA ILE A 11 -55.98 -16.51 28.14
C ILE A 11 -56.54 -17.90 27.78
N ALA A 12 -57.82 -18.17 28.06
CA ALA A 12 -58.46 -19.44 27.71
C ALA A 12 -58.72 -19.61 26.20
N LEU A 13 -59.04 -18.54 25.47
CA LEU A 13 -59.23 -18.58 24.01
C LEU A 13 -57.90 -18.56 23.23
N GLY A 14 -56.82 -18.01 23.81
CA GLY A 14 -55.47 -18.13 23.26
C GLY A 14 -54.89 -19.55 23.38
N ALA A 15 -55.23 -20.28 24.44
CA ALA A 15 -54.82 -21.67 24.62
C ALA A 15 -55.53 -22.66 23.66
N ALA A 16 -56.77 -22.36 23.25
CA ALA A 16 -57.52 -23.21 22.32
C ALA A 16 -57.17 -22.99 20.84
N ALA A 17 -56.59 -21.84 20.48
CA ALA A 17 -56.16 -21.53 19.11
C ALA A 17 -54.71 -21.96 18.80
N SER A 18 -53.89 -22.23 19.81
CA SER A 18 -52.50 -22.75 19.67
C SER A 18 -52.42 -24.28 19.55
N ALA A 19 -53.56 -24.99 19.58
CA ALA A 19 -53.61 -26.45 19.44
C ALA A 19 -53.70 -26.93 17.96
N ARG A 20 -53.61 -26.02 17.00
CA ARG A 20 -53.53 -26.35 15.56
C ARG A 20 -52.10 -26.14 15.09
N GLU A 21 -51.44 -27.27 14.80
CA GLU A 21 -50.06 -27.39 14.29
C GLU A 21 -48.98 -26.91 15.26
N GLN A 22 -48.89 -27.54 16.45
CA GLN A 22 -47.54 -27.78 16.98
C GLN A 22 -46.87 -28.74 15.99
N PRO A 23 -45.85 -28.33 15.23
CA PRO A 23 -45.08 -29.26 14.44
C PRO A 23 -44.61 -30.37 15.38
N ASP A 24 -44.67 -31.61 14.90
CA ASP A 24 -44.27 -32.78 15.67
C ASP A 24 -42.81 -32.61 16.11
N HIS A 25 -42.62 -32.06 17.31
CA HIS A 25 -41.31 -31.63 17.82
C HIS A 25 -40.35 -32.81 17.88
N ALA A 26 -40.88 -34.02 18.09
CA ALA A 26 -40.12 -35.27 18.05
C ALA A 26 -39.64 -35.62 16.63
N ALA A 27 -40.50 -35.48 15.61
CA ALA A 27 -40.09 -35.68 14.21
C ALA A 27 -39.04 -34.64 13.77
N SER A 28 -39.18 -33.38 14.22
CA SER A 28 -38.21 -32.30 13.98
C SER A 28 -36.85 -32.57 14.65
N ALA A 29 -36.84 -33.07 15.89
CA ALA A 29 -35.60 -33.42 16.60
C ALA A 29 -34.87 -34.63 15.99
N ALA A 30 -35.61 -35.65 15.52
CA ALA A 30 -35.03 -36.81 14.84
C ALA A 30 -34.36 -36.44 13.50
N ASP A 31 -35.00 -35.57 12.72
CA ASP A 31 -34.43 -35.03 11.47
C ASP A 31 -33.15 -34.22 11.74
N LEU A 32 -33.18 -33.33 12.75
CA LEU A 32 -32.01 -32.55 13.17
C LEU A 32 -30.84 -33.44 13.64
N ARG A 33 -31.11 -34.54 14.35
CA ARG A 33 -30.07 -35.53 14.72
C ARG A 33 -29.46 -36.19 13.48
N GLY A 34 -30.28 -36.56 12.51
CA GLY A 34 -29.80 -37.12 11.23
C GLY A 34 -28.90 -36.14 10.48
N GLN A 35 -29.29 -34.86 10.43
CA GLN A 35 -28.49 -33.78 9.85
C GLN A 35 -27.19 -33.54 10.62
N LEU A 36 -27.22 -33.58 11.96
CA LEU A 36 -26.03 -33.43 12.79
C LEU A 36 -25.03 -34.56 12.56
N ALA A 37 -25.51 -35.80 12.46
CA ALA A 37 -24.65 -36.95 12.16
C ALA A 37 -23.99 -36.81 10.78
N ALA A 38 -24.74 -36.34 9.77
CA ALA A 38 -24.20 -36.05 8.44
C ALA A 38 -23.17 -34.91 8.48
N ALA A 39 -23.46 -33.80 9.16
CA ALA A 39 -22.56 -32.66 9.27
C ALA A 39 -21.25 -33.02 9.99
N ARG A 40 -21.29 -33.87 11.01
CA ARG A 40 -20.09 -34.36 11.73
C ARG A 40 -19.19 -35.25 10.88
N ALA A 41 -19.74 -35.92 9.88
CA ALA A 41 -18.96 -36.74 8.96
C ALA A 41 -18.16 -35.90 7.94
N GLU A 42 -18.53 -34.63 7.75
CA GLU A 42 -17.89 -33.71 6.81
C GLU A 42 -16.81 -32.84 7.49
N PRO A 43 -15.52 -32.98 7.12
CA PRO A 43 -14.47 -32.13 7.64
C PRO A 43 -14.71 -30.66 7.29
N GLY A 44 -14.64 -29.77 8.29
CA GLY A 44 -14.74 -28.32 8.09
C GLY A 44 -16.15 -27.73 8.26
N ASN A 45 -17.17 -28.54 8.55
CA ASN A 45 -18.55 -28.07 8.71
C ASN A 45 -18.91 -27.59 10.14
N ALA A 46 -17.98 -26.91 10.81
CA ALA A 46 -18.11 -26.50 12.21
C ALA A 46 -19.29 -25.54 12.45
N ASP A 47 -19.55 -24.64 11.49
CA ASP A 47 -20.63 -23.65 11.60
C ASP A 47 -22.02 -24.26 11.44
N ALA A 48 -22.22 -25.18 10.50
CA ALA A 48 -23.51 -25.89 10.41
C ALA A 48 -23.70 -26.84 11.60
N THR A 49 -22.61 -27.47 12.09
CA THR A 49 -22.66 -28.30 13.29
C THR A 49 -23.12 -27.49 14.51
N ASP A 50 -22.56 -26.29 14.72
CA ASP A 50 -22.99 -25.40 15.81
C ASP A 50 -24.44 -24.94 15.66
N ASP A 51 -24.89 -24.63 14.43
CA ASP A 51 -26.29 -24.26 14.17
C ASP A 51 -27.27 -25.41 14.47
N LEU A 52 -26.95 -26.61 14.02
CA LEU A 52 -27.75 -27.82 14.25
C LEU A 52 -27.82 -28.15 15.75
N LEU A 53 -26.69 -28.09 16.46
CA LEU A 53 -26.67 -28.29 17.91
C LEU A 53 -27.52 -27.24 18.63
N ARG A 54 -27.44 -25.97 18.22
CA ARG A 54 -28.28 -24.90 18.78
C ARG A 54 -29.77 -25.21 18.58
N ARG A 55 -30.17 -25.57 17.37
CA ARG A 55 -31.57 -25.90 17.04
C ARG A 55 -32.06 -27.14 17.81
N LEU A 56 -31.20 -28.14 18.01
CA LEU A 56 -31.52 -29.31 18.84
C LEU A 56 -31.78 -28.92 20.30
N ILE A 57 -30.89 -28.12 20.90
CA ILE A 57 -31.06 -27.63 22.27
C ILE A 57 -32.34 -26.79 22.41
N GLU A 58 -32.64 -25.93 21.45
CA GLU A 58 -33.86 -25.10 21.45
C GLU A 58 -35.14 -25.92 21.26
N THR A 59 -35.09 -26.96 20.41
CA THR A 59 -36.26 -27.80 20.10
C THR A 59 -36.53 -28.83 21.21
N SER A 60 -35.51 -29.27 21.93
CA SER A 60 -35.62 -30.33 22.94
C SER A 60 -34.69 -30.08 24.14
N PRO A 61 -34.93 -29.01 24.93
CA PRO A 61 -34.06 -28.66 26.07
C PRO A 61 -34.11 -29.69 27.19
N GLU A 62 -35.19 -30.47 27.28
CA GLU A 62 -35.38 -31.53 28.27
C GLU A 62 -34.82 -32.88 27.83
N ASP A 63 -34.22 -32.99 26.65
CA ASP A 63 -33.64 -34.24 26.18
C ASP A 63 -32.44 -34.65 27.06
N PRO A 64 -32.29 -35.92 27.47
CA PRO A 64 -31.13 -36.36 28.24
C PRO A 64 -29.79 -36.15 27.51
N GLU A 65 -29.78 -35.99 26.18
CA GLU A 65 -28.58 -35.67 25.39
C GLU A 65 -28.30 -34.16 25.28
N ALA A 66 -29.25 -33.30 25.69
CA ALA A 66 -29.07 -31.85 25.63
C ALA A 66 -27.79 -31.32 26.31
N PRO A 67 -27.36 -31.86 27.47
CA PRO A 67 -26.11 -31.43 28.08
C PRO A 67 -24.88 -31.80 27.24
N THR A 68 -24.87 -32.97 26.61
CA THR A 68 -23.81 -33.36 25.67
C THR A 68 -23.75 -32.40 24.49
N TRP A 69 -24.91 -32.02 23.91
CA TRP A 69 -24.93 -31.03 22.83
C TRP A 69 -24.41 -29.65 23.26
N MET A 70 -24.72 -29.22 24.47
CA MET A 70 -24.18 -27.96 25.03
C MET A 70 -22.66 -28.02 25.18
N LEU A 71 -22.11 -29.14 25.66
CA LEU A 71 -20.66 -29.35 25.78
C LEU A 71 -19.98 -29.44 24.41
N ASP A 72 -20.61 -30.07 23.42
CA ASP A 72 -20.12 -30.09 22.04
C ASP A 72 -20.05 -28.67 21.44
N ARG A 73 -21.06 -27.82 21.69
CA ARG A 73 -21.03 -26.41 21.29
C ARG A 73 -19.96 -25.62 22.04
N ALA A 74 -19.76 -25.88 23.33
CA ALA A 74 -18.71 -25.25 24.11
C ALA A 74 -17.33 -25.59 23.55
N GLU A 75 -17.12 -26.85 23.14
CA GLU A 75 -15.90 -27.30 22.50
C GLU A 75 -15.69 -26.64 21.13
N LEU A 76 -16.74 -26.54 20.29
CA LEU A 76 -16.70 -25.80 19.03
C LEU A 76 -16.34 -24.32 19.23
N ALA A 77 -16.88 -23.67 20.28
CA ALA A 77 -16.51 -22.31 20.64
C ALA A 77 -15.01 -22.20 21.00
N LEU A 78 -14.46 -23.15 21.76
CA LEU A 78 -13.03 -23.19 22.05
C LEU A 78 -12.16 -23.50 20.81
N GLN A 79 -12.66 -24.31 19.87
CA GLN A 79 -12.00 -24.53 18.59
C GLN A 79 -11.96 -23.26 17.75
N ARG A 80 -13.06 -22.49 17.70
CA ARG A 80 -13.11 -21.15 17.08
C ARG A 80 -12.14 -20.18 17.75
N ALA A 81 -11.98 -20.23 19.08
CA ALA A 81 -10.97 -19.45 19.79
C ALA A 81 -9.52 -19.83 19.38
N ALA A 82 -9.29 -21.07 18.97
CA ALA A 82 -7.99 -21.56 18.51
C ALA A 82 -7.71 -21.35 17.01
N ARG A 83 -8.68 -20.79 16.26
CA ARG A 83 -8.56 -20.50 14.83
C ARG A 83 -7.32 -19.67 14.54
N ASP A 84 -6.63 -20.00 13.45
CA ASP A 84 -5.41 -19.32 12.96
C ASP A 84 -4.32 -19.16 14.05
N GLY A 85 -4.28 -20.09 15.01
CA GLY A 85 -3.31 -20.09 16.09
C GLY A 85 -3.53 -18.98 17.15
N ALA A 86 -4.70 -18.32 17.18
CA ALA A 86 -4.97 -17.20 18.10
C ALA A 86 -4.81 -17.60 19.58
N ALA A 87 -5.40 -18.72 20.00
CA ALA A 87 -5.23 -19.24 21.36
C ALA A 87 -3.76 -19.55 21.69
N SER A 88 -3.02 -20.16 20.74
CA SER A 88 -1.61 -20.50 20.92
C SER A 88 -0.73 -19.25 21.04
N SER A 89 -0.98 -18.24 20.20
CA SER A 89 -0.34 -16.91 20.24
C SER A 89 -0.57 -16.24 21.59
N LEU A 90 -1.81 -16.29 22.11
CA LEU A 90 -2.16 -15.73 23.41
C LEU A 90 -1.44 -16.46 24.57
N MET A 91 -1.42 -17.80 24.54
CA MET A 91 -0.82 -18.64 25.56
C MET A 91 0.70 -18.43 25.66
N PHE A 92 1.42 -18.50 24.53
CA PHE A 92 2.89 -18.59 24.54
C PHE A 92 3.60 -17.63 23.57
N GLY A 93 2.87 -16.99 22.67
CA GLY A 93 3.43 -16.14 21.61
C GLY A 93 3.15 -14.65 21.82
N ILE A 94 2.99 -13.94 20.71
CA ILE A 94 2.69 -12.51 20.65
C ILE A 94 1.33 -12.38 19.97
N PRO A 95 0.24 -12.25 20.75
CA PRO A 95 -1.06 -12.13 20.16
C PRO A 95 -1.16 -10.82 19.35
N GLY A 96 -1.79 -10.90 18.18
CA GLY A 96 -2.28 -9.73 17.47
C GLY A 96 -3.29 -8.96 18.32
N ARG A 97 -3.69 -7.78 17.87
CA ARG A 97 -4.56 -6.89 18.64
C ARG A 97 -5.97 -7.47 18.82
N GLU A 98 -6.51 -8.11 17.79
CA GLU A 98 -7.88 -8.66 17.83
C GLU A 98 -7.94 -10.04 18.49
N GLN A 99 -6.81 -10.77 18.51
CA GLN A 99 -6.75 -12.14 19.01
C GLN A 99 -7.20 -12.27 20.49
N PRO A 100 -6.78 -11.42 21.46
CA PRO A 100 -7.26 -11.50 22.84
C PRO A 100 -8.76 -11.29 22.97
N ILE A 101 -9.33 -10.35 22.20
CA ILE A 101 -10.77 -10.04 22.21
C ILE A 101 -11.55 -11.24 21.66
N TRP A 102 -11.12 -11.76 20.50
CA TRP A 102 -11.71 -12.93 19.86
C TRP A 102 -11.68 -14.15 20.78
N VAL A 103 -10.50 -14.48 21.33
CA VAL A 103 -10.32 -15.61 22.24
C VAL A 103 -11.17 -15.45 23.50
N SER A 104 -11.19 -14.26 24.11
CA SER A 104 -11.99 -13.99 25.30
C SER A 104 -13.49 -14.11 25.06
N MET A 105 -13.98 -13.59 23.93
CA MET A 105 -15.39 -13.71 23.53
C MET A 105 -15.83 -15.17 23.40
N HIS A 106 -15.07 -15.98 22.66
CA HIS A 106 -15.39 -17.39 22.46
C HIS A 106 -15.20 -18.24 23.74
N ALA A 107 -14.19 -17.91 24.55
CA ALA A 107 -14.00 -18.54 25.84
C ALA A 107 -15.12 -18.21 26.83
N ALA A 108 -15.66 -16.98 26.80
CA ALA A 108 -16.83 -16.61 27.59
C ALA A 108 -18.09 -17.37 27.16
N ALA A 109 -18.33 -17.49 25.86
CA ALA A 109 -19.43 -18.29 25.33
C ALA A 109 -19.32 -19.77 25.73
N ALA A 110 -18.11 -20.36 25.67
CA ALA A 110 -17.87 -21.72 26.13
C ALA A 110 -18.14 -21.89 27.64
N ALA A 111 -17.72 -20.93 28.46
CA ALA A 111 -17.97 -20.96 29.90
C ALA A 111 -19.46 -20.86 30.24
N GLU A 112 -20.22 -20.05 29.51
CA GLU A 112 -21.68 -19.95 29.66
C GLU A 112 -22.37 -21.27 29.28
N LEU A 113 -21.98 -21.89 28.17
CA LEU A 113 -22.47 -23.20 27.76
C LEU A 113 -22.11 -24.30 28.78
N CYS A 114 -20.94 -24.25 29.42
CA CYS A 114 -20.59 -25.17 30.49
C CYS A 114 -21.49 -25.01 31.72
N ALA A 115 -21.81 -23.76 32.10
CA ALA A 115 -22.73 -23.50 33.21
C ALA A 115 -24.15 -24.01 32.92
N GLN A 116 -24.63 -23.81 31.67
CA GLN A 116 -25.91 -24.35 31.22
C GLN A 116 -25.90 -25.88 31.19
N ALA A 117 -24.83 -26.49 30.66
CA ALA A 117 -24.66 -27.94 30.61
C ALA A 117 -24.64 -28.54 32.03
N ARG A 118 -23.96 -27.92 32.99
CA ARG A 118 -23.95 -28.38 34.39
C ARG A 118 -25.37 -28.43 34.97
N ALA A 119 -26.14 -27.35 34.83
CA ALA A 119 -27.52 -27.31 35.30
C ALA A 119 -28.40 -28.35 34.58
N ALA A 120 -28.19 -28.55 33.28
CA ALA A 120 -28.92 -29.53 32.48
C ALA A 120 -28.55 -30.98 32.85
N ILE A 121 -27.27 -31.27 33.16
CA ILE A 121 -26.82 -32.57 33.69
C ILE A 121 -27.53 -32.85 35.02
N ASP A 122 -27.46 -31.90 35.97
CA ASP A 122 -28.05 -32.10 37.30
C ASP A 122 -29.57 -32.36 37.20
N ALA A 123 -30.27 -31.63 36.30
CA ALA A 123 -31.69 -31.84 36.03
C ALA A 123 -31.98 -33.19 35.34
N ALA A 124 -31.18 -33.57 34.34
CA ALA A 124 -31.35 -34.82 33.61
C ALA A 124 -31.08 -36.03 34.51
N VAL A 125 -30.02 -35.99 35.32
CA VAL A 125 -29.69 -37.04 36.31
C VAL A 125 -30.85 -37.20 37.29
N ALA A 126 -31.32 -36.11 37.91
CA ALA A 126 -32.43 -36.17 38.86
C ALA A 126 -33.72 -36.75 38.25
N ARG A 127 -34.02 -36.42 37.00
CA ARG A 127 -35.17 -36.97 36.27
C ARG A 127 -35.00 -38.47 35.98
N LEU A 128 -33.84 -38.87 35.45
CA LEU A 128 -33.53 -40.25 35.10
C LEU A 128 -33.49 -41.16 36.36
N GLU A 129 -32.93 -40.67 37.46
CA GLU A 129 -33.01 -41.35 38.77
C GLU A 129 -34.46 -41.48 39.25
N GLY A 130 -35.27 -40.44 39.06
CA GLY A 130 -36.71 -40.47 39.33
C GLY A 130 -37.46 -41.54 38.53
N GLU A 131 -37.13 -41.71 37.24
CA GLU A 131 -37.69 -42.76 36.38
C GLU A 131 -37.31 -44.16 36.86
N LEU A 132 -36.09 -44.36 37.36
CA LEU A 132 -35.64 -45.65 37.93
C LEU A 132 -36.35 -45.99 39.25
N LEU A 133 -36.76 -44.97 40.01
CA LEU A 133 -37.36 -45.11 41.33
C LEU A 133 -38.89 -45.01 41.31
N GLU A 134 -39.52 -45.01 40.13
CA GLU A 134 -40.96 -44.80 39.98
C GLU A 134 -41.78 -45.87 40.72
N PRO A 135 -42.59 -45.49 41.74
CA PRO A 135 -43.33 -46.46 42.55
C PRO A 135 -44.38 -47.20 41.74
N GLY A 136 -44.42 -48.53 41.85
CA GLY A 136 -45.47 -49.37 41.25
C GLY A 136 -45.17 -49.90 39.86
N THR A 137 -43.95 -49.75 39.35
CA THR A 137 -43.48 -50.47 38.15
C THR A 137 -43.35 -51.96 38.42
N ASP A 138 -43.83 -52.78 37.49
CA ASP A 138 -43.58 -54.22 37.55
C ASP A 138 -42.10 -54.54 37.26
N ALA A 139 -41.65 -55.74 37.65
CA ALA A 139 -40.23 -56.11 37.56
C ALA A 139 -39.70 -56.15 36.12
N GLU A 140 -40.55 -56.37 35.12
CA GLU A 140 -40.13 -56.42 33.72
C GLU A 140 -39.99 -55.01 33.15
N GLN A 141 -40.96 -54.14 33.43
CA GLN A 141 -40.92 -52.73 33.09
C GLN A 141 -39.73 -52.03 33.76
N ALA A 142 -39.44 -52.36 35.02
CA ALA A 142 -38.27 -51.85 35.74
C ALA A 142 -36.95 -52.24 35.04
N ARG A 143 -36.84 -53.46 34.51
CA ARG A 143 -35.66 -53.89 33.73
C ARG A 143 -35.53 -53.17 32.41
N VAL A 144 -36.64 -52.97 31.69
CA VAL A 144 -36.64 -52.23 30.42
C VAL A 144 -36.25 -50.77 30.63
N THR A 145 -36.78 -50.14 31.69
CA THR A 145 -36.40 -48.76 32.08
C THR A 145 -34.93 -48.71 32.47
N ALA A 146 -34.45 -49.62 33.31
CA ALA A 146 -33.04 -49.69 33.72
C ALA A 146 -32.09 -49.83 32.52
N ALA A 147 -32.37 -50.76 31.61
CA ALA A 147 -31.57 -50.97 30.41
C ALA A 147 -31.49 -49.73 29.49
N ARG A 148 -32.51 -48.86 29.51
CA ARG A 148 -32.53 -47.58 28.77
C ARG A 148 -31.83 -46.46 29.54
N VAL A 149 -32.04 -46.37 30.85
CA VAL A 149 -31.65 -45.20 31.67
C VAL A 149 -30.21 -45.32 32.19
N GLU A 150 -29.77 -46.50 32.62
CA GLU A 150 -28.44 -46.71 33.20
C GLU A 150 -27.29 -46.27 32.25
N PRO A 151 -27.31 -46.56 30.94
CA PRO A 151 -26.28 -46.09 30.03
C PRO A 151 -26.22 -44.57 29.92
N LEU A 152 -27.37 -43.89 29.98
CA LEU A 152 -27.46 -42.42 29.94
C LEU A 152 -26.92 -41.81 31.23
N LEU A 153 -27.28 -42.37 32.39
CA LEU A 153 -26.73 -41.93 33.68
C LEU A 153 -25.21 -42.13 33.74
N ALA A 154 -24.71 -43.28 33.32
CA ALA A 154 -23.28 -43.55 33.27
C ALA A 154 -22.56 -42.56 32.35
N MET A 155 -23.11 -42.30 31.16
CA MET A 155 -22.56 -41.29 30.25
C MET A 155 -22.54 -39.89 30.88
N LEU A 156 -23.66 -39.43 31.45
CA LEU A 156 -23.77 -38.09 32.04
C LEU A 156 -22.84 -37.91 33.23
N ILE A 157 -22.73 -38.89 34.12
CA ILE A 157 -21.94 -38.78 35.35
C ILE A 157 -20.46 -39.05 35.08
N GLU A 158 -20.14 -40.19 34.46
CA GLU A 158 -18.76 -40.67 34.33
C GLU A 158 -18.01 -39.99 33.19
N THR A 159 -18.71 -39.60 32.11
CA THR A 159 -18.08 -38.97 30.94
C THR A 159 -18.29 -37.46 30.96
N GLU A 160 -19.53 -36.99 30.98
CA GLU A 160 -19.80 -35.56 30.84
C GLU A 160 -19.44 -34.78 32.12
N GLN A 161 -19.99 -35.15 33.27
CA GLN A 161 -19.81 -34.43 34.53
C GLN A 161 -18.41 -34.61 35.13
N ALA A 162 -17.84 -35.82 35.08
CA ALA A 162 -16.56 -36.12 35.69
C ALA A 162 -15.34 -35.77 34.82
N VAL A 163 -15.47 -35.79 33.48
CA VAL A 163 -14.33 -35.61 32.56
C VAL A 163 -14.52 -34.39 31.65
N ARG A 164 -15.49 -34.42 30.72
CA ARG A 164 -15.59 -33.40 29.66
C ARG A 164 -15.91 -32.01 30.19
N LEU A 165 -16.89 -31.88 31.07
CA LEU A 165 -17.30 -30.59 31.64
C LEU A 165 -16.15 -29.90 32.38
N PRO A 166 -15.44 -30.53 33.35
CA PRO A 166 -14.28 -29.91 34.01
C PRO A 166 -13.16 -29.50 33.05
N GLU A 167 -12.87 -30.30 32.02
CA GLU A 167 -11.82 -29.99 31.04
C GLU A 167 -12.17 -28.78 30.18
N ILE A 168 -13.39 -28.73 29.64
CA ILE A 168 -13.87 -27.62 28.80
C ILE A 168 -14.01 -26.36 29.65
N GLU A 169 -14.57 -26.46 30.86
CA GLU A 169 -14.71 -25.34 31.79
C GLU A 169 -13.34 -24.75 32.16
N PHE A 170 -12.36 -25.59 32.48
CA PHE A 170 -10.99 -25.12 32.74
C PHE A 170 -10.39 -24.42 31.52
N ALA A 171 -10.55 -24.99 30.32
CA ALA A 171 -10.03 -24.37 29.10
C ALA A 171 -10.67 -23.01 28.80
N ALA A 172 -11.98 -22.90 28.97
CA ALA A 172 -12.72 -21.66 28.82
C ALA A 172 -12.25 -20.59 29.84
N VAL A 173 -12.18 -20.95 31.12
CA VAL A 173 -11.73 -20.04 32.18
C VAL A 173 -10.28 -19.61 31.96
N ALA A 174 -9.37 -20.53 31.62
CA ALA A 174 -7.97 -20.24 31.38
C ALA A 174 -7.74 -19.32 30.17
N LEU A 175 -8.39 -19.60 29.03
CA LEU A 175 -8.27 -18.77 27.82
C LEU A 175 -8.88 -17.38 28.02
N ARG A 176 -10.01 -17.29 28.73
CA ARG A 176 -10.58 -16.00 29.13
C ARG A 176 -9.62 -15.22 30.02
N ALA A 177 -8.99 -15.88 31.00
CA ALA A 177 -7.96 -15.26 31.85
C ALA A 177 -6.85 -14.62 31.00
N LEU A 178 -6.35 -15.40 30.03
CA LEU A 178 -5.26 -15.00 29.15
C LEU A 178 -5.66 -13.84 28.23
N GLY A 179 -6.92 -13.76 27.82
CA GLY A 179 -7.45 -12.75 26.90
C GLY A 179 -7.81 -11.42 27.56
N GLU A 180 -8.10 -11.41 28.86
CA GLU A 180 -8.41 -10.18 29.58
C GLU A 180 -7.13 -9.35 29.85
N PRO A 181 -7.16 -8.02 29.60
CA PRO A 181 -6.06 -7.12 29.96
C PRO A 181 -5.81 -7.20 31.47
N GLN A 182 -4.54 -7.03 31.88
CA GLN A 182 -4.07 -7.17 33.27
C GLN A 182 -4.74 -6.14 34.21
N HIS A 183 -5.98 -6.42 34.62
CA HIS A 183 -6.67 -5.73 35.69
C HIS A 183 -6.60 -6.58 36.95
N GLU A 184 -5.83 -6.12 37.93
CA GLU A 184 -5.48 -6.86 39.14
C GLU A 184 -6.64 -7.59 39.86
N PRO A 185 -7.86 -7.04 40.00
CA PRO A 185 -8.92 -7.70 40.77
C PRO A 185 -9.47 -8.95 40.09
N ARG A 186 -9.68 -8.88 38.76
CA ARG A 186 -10.20 -10.01 37.97
C ARG A 186 -9.14 -11.09 37.78
N GLU A 187 -7.90 -10.68 37.58
CA GLU A 187 -6.78 -11.62 37.48
C GLU A 187 -6.57 -12.39 38.79
N ARG A 188 -6.68 -11.73 39.95
CA ARG A 188 -6.69 -12.41 41.26
C ARG A 188 -7.84 -13.40 41.40
N ALA A 189 -9.07 -13.00 41.08
CA ALA A 189 -10.23 -13.89 41.13
C ALA A 189 -10.10 -15.10 40.19
N LEU A 190 -9.49 -14.92 39.01
CA LEU A 190 -9.17 -15.99 38.08
C LEU A 190 -8.07 -16.91 38.59
N ARG A 191 -6.99 -16.36 39.19
CA ARG A 191 -5.95 -17.17 39.85
C ARG A 191 -6.53 -17.96 41.03
N GLU A 192 -7.42 -17.37 41.81
CA GLU A 192 -8.14 -18.06 42.90
C GLU A 192 -9.11 -19.12 42.37
N SER A 193 -9.76 -18.88 41.23
CA SER A 193 -10.62 -19.88 40.57
C SER A 193 -9.78 -21.04 40.02
N LEU A 194 -8.62 -20.74 39.41
CA LEU A 194 -7.66 -21.73 38.94
C LEU A 194 -7.01 -22.51 40.10
N ALA A 195 -6.72 -21.85 41.22
CA ALA A 195 -6.21 -22.49 42.44
C ALA A 195 -7.28 -23.36 43.12
N ARG A 196 -8.54 -22.93 43.12
CA ARG A 196 -9.68 -23.75 43.56
C ARG A 196 -9.86 -24.98 42.68
N LEU A 197 -9.76 -24.80 41.36
CA LEU A 197 -9.78 -25.90 40.40
C LEU A 197 -8.59 -26.84 40.66
N ALA A 198 -7.37 -26.32 40.82
CA ALA A 198 -6.14 -27.10 41.04
C ALA A 198 -6.04 -27.78 42.42
N GLY A 199 -6.73 -27.27 43.43
CA GLY A 199 -6.82 -27.85 44.77
C GLY A 199 -7.86 -28.96 44.91
N GLY A 200 -8.77 -29.11 43.94
CA GLY A 200 -9.75 -30.20 43.91
C GLY A 200 -9.12 -31.52 43.43
N GLY A 201 -9.42 -32.64 44.12
CA GLY A 201 -8.88 -33.96 43.79
C GLY A 201 -9.12 -34.40 42.33
N THR A 202 -10.22 -33.94 41.72
CA THR A 202 -10.60 -34.20 40.32
C THR A 202 -9.68 -33.54 39.31
N MET A 203 -9.00 -32.43 39.65
CA MET A 203 -8.13 -31.74 38.71
C MET A 203 -6.73 -32.35 38.62
N ARG A 204 -6.34 -33.19 39.58
CA ARG A 204 -5.11 -33.99 39.44
C ARG A 204 -5.20 -34.94 38.23
N ASP A 205 -6.40 -35.43 37.96
CA ASP A 205 -6.73 -36.24 36.79
C ASP A 205 -7.02 -35.37 35.55
N ALA A 206 -7.70 -34.22 35.68
CA ALA A 206 -7.89 -33.30 34.55
C ALA A 206 -6.58 -32.68 34.02
N LEU A 207 -5.61 -32.40 34.91
CA LEU A 207 -4.23 -32.01 34.54
C LEU A 207 -3.41 -33.17 33.96
N ALA A 208 -3.94 -34.40 33.95
CA ALA A 208 -3.35 -35.49 33.17
C ALA A 208 -3.59 -35.30 31.66
N SER A 209 -4.57 -34.50 31.25
CA SER A 209 -4.75 -34.14 29.84
C SER A 209 -3.64 -33.19 29.37
N PRO A 210 -3.04 -33.42 28.19
CA PRO A 210 -2.00 -32.53 27.64
C PRO A 210 -2.47 -31.09 27.51
N ARG A 211 -3.72 -30.88 27.08
CA ARG A 211 -4.32 -29.56 26.90
C ARG A 211 -4.41 -28.77 28.20
N ALA A 212 -4.88 -29.38 29.28
CA ALA A 212 -4.97 -28.70 30.58
C ALA A 212 -3.57 -28.37 31.15
N ALA A 213 -2.60 -29.28 31.00
CA ALA A 213 -1.22 -29.03 31.41
C ALA A 213 -0.59 -27.84 30.66
N LEU A 214 -0.83 -27.72 29.34
CA LEU A 214 -0.37 -26.59 28.53
C LEU A 214 -1.02 -25.27 28.96
N LEU A 215 -2.33 -25.25 29.19
CA LEU A 215 -3.03 -24.06 29.71
C LEU A 215 -2.54 -23.66 31.09
N GLY A 216 -2.32 -24.62 31.99
CA GLY A 216 -1.72 -24.38 33.30
C GLY A 216 -0.32 -23.77 33.19
N ALA A 217 0.53 -24.30 32.30
CA ALA A 217 1.85 -23.74 32.03
C ALA A 217 1.77 -22.31 31.46
N ALA A 218 0.83 -22.03 30.54
CA ALA A 218 0.63 -20.69 29.98
C ALA A 218 0.26 -19.66 31.07
N LEU A 219 -0.64 -20.03 31.98
CA LEU A 219 -1.06 -19.20 33.11
C LEU A 219 0.11 -18.92 34.07
N LEU A 220 0.89 -19.94 34.42
CA LEU A 220 2.08 -19.79 35.27
C LEU A 220 3.12 -18.89 34.60
N LEU A 221 3.34 -19.06 33.31
CA LEU A 221 4.28 -18.25 32.54
C LEU A 221 3.86 -16.78 32.41
N ARG A 222 2.64 -16.37 32.78
CA ARG A 222 2.29 -14.94 32.86
C ARG A 222 2.97 -14.22 34.02
N SER A 223 3.30 -14.94 35.10
CA SER A 223 4.02 -14.38 36.23
C SER A 223 5.49 -14.17 35.87
N ASP A 224 6.07 -13.08 36.37
CA ASP A 224 7.52 -12.87 36.24
C ASP A 224 8.35 -13.66 37.26
N ASP A 225 7.69 -14.27 38.24
CA ASP A 225 8.29 -15.10 39.29
C ASP A 225 9.01 -16.33 38.72
N GLY A 226 10.26 -16.53 39.14
CA GLY A 226 11.06 -17.70 38.79
C GLY A 226 10.41 -19.01 39.25
N ALA A 227 9.77 -19.03 40.43
CA ALA A 227 9.12 -20.24 40.95
C ALA A 227 7.93 -20.68 40.07
N ALA A 228 7.19 -19.72 39.51
CA ALA A 228 6.11 -20.00 38.56
C ALA A 228 6.65 -20.60 37.25
N ARG A 229 7.79 -20.11 36.75
CA ARG A 229 8.47 -20.69 35.57
C ARG A 229 8.95 -22.11 35.83
N ASP A 230 9.52 -22.38 37.01
CA ASP A 230 9.94 -23.74 37.38
C ASP A 230 8.75 -24.68 37.49
N ALA A 231 7.62 -24.20 38.04
CA ALA A 231 6.38 -24.96 38.09
C ALA A 231 5.84 -25.25 36.68
N ALA A 232 5.86 -24.27 35.77
CA ALA A 232 5.49 -24.48 34.37
C ALA A 232 6.40 -25.52 33.71
N SER A 233 7.71 -25.44 33.91
CA SER A 233 8.68 -26.40 33.38
C SER A 233 8.41 -27.83 33.86
N ARG A 234 8.12 -28.01 35.16
CA ARG A 234 7.74 -29.33 35.72
C ARG A 234 6.43 -29.89 35.13
N LEU A 235 5.47 -29.03 34.77
CA LEU A 235 4.27 -29.47 34.06
C LEU A 235 4.60 -29.96 32.64
N LEU A 236 5.45 -29.22 31.92
CA LEU A 236 5.86 -29.58 30.56
C LEU A 236 6.70 -30.86 30.52
N GLU A 237 7.54 -31.12 31.53
CA GLU A 237 8.32 -32.37 31.64
C GLU A 237 7.46 -33.63 31.67
N ARG A 238 6.27 -33.55 32.29
CA ARG A 238 5.32 -34.66 32.29
C ARG A 238 4.79 -34.98 30.89
N LEU A 239 4.74 -33.99 30.00
CA LEU A 239 4.31 -34.14 28.61
C LEU A 239 5.44 -34.63 27.70
N LEU A 240 6.70 -34.38 28.07
CA LEU A 240 7.87 -34.87 27.33
C LEU A 240 8.12 -36.38 27.54
N GLY A 241 7.85 -36.90 28.75
CA GLY A 241 8.05 -38.31 29.09
C GLY A 241 7.38 -39.30 28.12
N PRO A 242 6.10 -39.12 27.74
CA PRO A 242 5.42 -39.97 26.76
C PRO A 242 5.96 -39.90 25.32
N LEU A 243 6.64 -38.81 24.95
CA LEU A 243 7.17 -38.61 23.60
C LEU A 243 8.58 -39.22 23.42
N GLY A 244 9.32 -39.40 24.52
CA GLY A 244 10.66 -39.97 24.52
C GLY A 244 10.66 -41.46 24.86
N ALA A 245 10.73 -42.32 23.83
CA ALA A 245 10.96 -43.77 23.94
C ALA A 245 9.98 -44.52 24.87
N GLY A 246 8.75 -44.75 24.37
CA GLY A 246 7.85 -45.71 25.00
C GLY A 246 8.52 -47.09 25.13
N LYS A 247 8.41 -47.71 26.31
CA LYS A 247 8.83 -49.10 26.51
C LYS A 247 8.06 -50.00 25.53
N PRO A 248 8.68 -51.04 24.95
CA PRO A 248 7.97 -51.98 24.09
C PRO A 248 6.76 -52.57 24.85
N GLY A 249 5.55 -52.31 24.35
CA GLY A 249 4.30 -52.85 24.92
C GLY A 249 3.42 -51.87 25.70
N GLU A 250 3.87 -50.64 25.99
CA GLU A 250 2.98 -49.61 26.55
C GLU A 250 2.32 -48.80 25.43
N PRO A 251 0.99 -48.55 25.48
CA PRO A 251 0.33 -47.69 24.51
C PRO A 251 0.92 -46.29 24.61
N GLN A 252 1.61 -45.85 23.56
CA GLN A 252 2.14 -44.49 23.49
C GLN A 252 0.96 -43.52 23.57
N ARG A 253 0.95 -42.68 24.60
CA ARG A 253 0.00 -41.55 24.67
C ARG A 253 0.33 -40.61 23.51
N THR A 254 -0.49 -40.63 22.48
CA THR A 254 -0.39 -39.72 21.33
C THR A 254 -0.90 -38.34 21.73
N ILE A 255 -0.05 -37.32 21.60
CA ILE A 255 -0.45 -35.92 21.75
C ILE A 255 -1.03 -35.45 20.41
N ALA A 256 -2.13 -34.70 20.46
CA ALA A 256 -2.72 -34.12 19.25
C ALA A 256 -1.69 -33.19 18.54
N PRO A 257 -1.65 -33.13 17.20
CA PRO A 257 -0.68 -32.30 16.48
C PRO A 257 -0.65 -30.83 16.93
N SER A 258 -1.82 -30.24 17.20
CA SER A 258 -1.93 -28.86 17.69
C SER A 258 -1.36 -28.66 19.09
N ASP A 259 -1.48 -29.67 19.96
CA ASP A 259 -0.89 -29.66 21.31
C ASP A 259 0.63 -29.89 21.27
N ALA A 260 1.14 -30.65 20.30
CA ALA A 260 2.58 -30.80 20.08
C ALA A 260 3.24 -29.47 19.67
N VAL A 261 2.58 -28.68 18.81
CA VAL A 261 3.02 -27.32 18.48
C VAL A 261 3.01 -26.41 19.72
N ARG A 262 1.92 -26.42 20.50
CA ARG A 262 1.81 -25.65 21.75
C ARG A 262 2.86 -26.07 22.77
N LEU A 263 3.19 -27.36 22.88
CA LEU A 263 4.26 -27.86 23.74
C LEU A 263 5.61 -27.28 23.32
N CYS A 264 5.93 -27.30 22.01
CA CYS A 264 7.16 -26.68 21.51
C CYS A 264 7.21 -25.18 21.81
N MET A 265 6.11 -24.44 21.62
CA MET A 265 6.03 -23.02 22.00
C MET A 265 6.25 -22.82 23.50
N ALA A 266 5.63 -23.65 24.34
CA ALA A 266 5.74 -23.56 25.80
C ALA A 266 7.17 -23.82 26.28
N LEU A 267 7.87 -24.79 25.67
CA LEU A 267 9.27 -25.09 25.96
C LEU A 267 10.18 -23.91 25.59
N ILE A 268 9.99 -23.32 24.41
CA ILE A 268 10.68 -22.09 24.01
C ILE A 268 10.41 -20.98 25.03
N ALA A 269 9.14 -20.75 25.39
CA ALA A 269 8.75 -19.72 26.36
C ALA A 269 9.32 -19.93 27.78
N CYS A 270 9.73 -21.16 28.12
CA CYS A 270 10.46 -21.51 29.35
C CYS A 270 11.98 -21.38 29.23
N GLY A 271 12.52 -21.02 28.06
CA GLY A 271 13.97 -21.00 27.80
C GLY A 271 14.58 -22.37 27.49
N ARG A 272 13.76 -23.37 27.17
CA ARG A 272 14.18 -24.75 26.86
C ARG A 272 14.17 -25.02 25.36
N GLU A 273 14.80 -24.14 24.58
CA GLU A 273 14.77 -24.20 23.12
C GLU A 273 15.38 -25.50 22.57
N ALA A 274 16.48 -25.99 23.16
CA ALA A 274 17.09 -27.26 22.78
C ALA A 274 16.14 -28.47 22.95
N ASP A 275 15.25 -28.44 23.94
CA ASP A 275 14.25 -29.50 24.11
C ASP A 275 13.10 -29.35 23.11
N ALA A 276 12.69 -28.11 22.81
CA ALA A 276 11.73 -27.84 21.76
C ALA A 276 12.23 -28.33 20.38
N GLU A 277 13.52 -28.15 20.08
CA GLU A 277 14.14 -28.61 18.85
C GLU A 277 14.09 -30.13 18.70
N ARG A 278 14.34 -30.87 19.78
CA ARG A 278 14.27 -32.35 19.81
C ARG A 278 12.85 -32.90 19.82
N THR A 279 11.87 -32.08 20.26
CA THR A 279 10.47 -32.50 20.34
C THR A 279 9.83 -32.52 18.95
N PRO A 280 9.17 -33.63 18.54
CA PRO A 280 8.45 -33.69 17.27
C PRO A 280 7.40 -32.57 17.17
N CYS A 281 7.41 -31.83 16.06
CA CYS A 281 6.54 -30.69 15.83
C CYS A 281 5.95 -30.78 14.41
N PRO A 282 4.72 -31.30 14.26
CA PRO A 282 4.08 -31.44 12.96
C PRO A 282 4.02 -30.10 12.21
N GLY A 283 4.43 -30.09 10.95
CA GLY A 283 4.45 -28.89 10.10
C GLY A 283 5.67 -27.97 10.28
N ARG A 284 6.60 -28.24 11.20
CA ARG A 284 7.81 -27.42 11.35
C ARG A 284 8.61 -27.38 10.05
N GLY A 285 8.87 -26.18 9.54
CA GLY A 285 9.60 -25.95 8.29
C GLY A 285 8.80 -26.20 7.01
N GLU A 286 7.55 -26.62 7.12
CA GLU A 286 6.66 -26.92 5.98
C GLU A 286 5.40 -26.05 6.02
N ASP A 287 4.88 -25.77 7.22
CA ASP A 287 3.70 -24.96 7.48
C ASP A 287 4.11 -23.60 8.06
N TRP A 288 3.78 -22.52 7.34
CA TRP A 288 4.10 -21.16 7.73
C TRP A 288 3.47 -20.77 9.07
N LEU A 289 2.29 -21.30 9.42
CA LEU A 289 1.60 -20.95 10.66
C LEU A 289 2.32 -21.56 11.86
N VAL A 290 2.78 -22.81 11.73
CA VAL A 290 3.56 -23.49 12.78
C VAL A 290 4.88 -22.74 13.01
N ASP A 291 5.60 -22.41 11.95
CA ASP A 291 6.86 -21.66 12.06
C ASP A 291 6.66 -20.24 12.63
N LEU A 292 5.56 -19.56 12.25
CA LEU A 292 5.18 -18.26 12.83
C LEU A 292 4.97 -18.36 14.34
N LEU A 293 4.18 -19.34 14.78
CA LEU A 293 3.89 -19.56 16.20
C LEU A 293 5.16 -19.86 17.01
N LEU A 294 6.09 -20.64 16.46
CA LEU A 294 7.39 -20.89 17.10
C LEU A 294 8.27 -19.62 17.12
N ALA A 295 8.24 -18.80 16.06
CA ALA A 295 8.94 -17.52 16.03
C ALA A 295 8.38 -16.52 17.04
N GLU A 296 7.06 -16.50 17.24
CA GLU A 296 6.42 -15.68 18.28
C GLU A 296 6.86 -16.06 19.69
N ALA A 297 6.95 -17.36 19.99
CA ALA A 297 7.41 -17.82 21.30
C ALA A 297 8.84 -17.32 21.59
N ARG A 298 9.74 -17.35 20.58
CA ARG A 298 11.10 -16.81 20.69
C ARG A 298 11.10 -15.30 20.90
N ALA A 299 10.32 -14.59 20.08
CA ALA A 299 10.20 -13.15 20.17
C ALA A 299 9.66 -12.71 21.55
N ARG A 300 8.71 -13.46 22.13
CA ARG A 300 8.21 -13.23 23.49
C ARG A 300 9.28 -13.39 24.56
N VAL A 301 10.13 -14.43 24.46
CA VAL A 301 11.26 -14.62 25.39
C VAL A 301 12.20 -13.41 25.33
N GLN A 302 12.52 -12.94 24.12
CA GLN A 302 13.38 -11.78 23.93
C GLN A 302 12.79 -10.51 24.56
N MET A 303 11.50 -10.27 24.36
CA MET A 303 10.81 -9.11 24.95
C MET A 303 10.78 -9.16 26.48
N ARG A 304 10.66 -10.36 27.08
CA ARG A 304 10.75 -10.52 28.54
C ARG A 304 12.15 -10.21 29.06
N SER A 305 13.19 -10.55 28.31
CA SER A 305 14.58 -10.17 28.64
C SER A 305 14.72 -8.65 28.69
N VAL A 306 14.18 -7.95 27.69
CA VAL A 306 14.12 -6.46 27.64
C VAL A 306 13.37 -5.88 28.84
N GLN A 307 12.18 -6.41 29.15
CA GLN A 307 11.37 -5.92 30.28
C GLN A 307 12.05 -6.09 31.64
N ARG A 308 12.93 -7.10 31.78
CA ARG A 308 13.71 -7.36 32.99
C ARG A 308 15.01 -6.56 33.08
N GLY A 309 15.28 -5.69 32.09
CA GLY A 309 16.51 -4.89 32.03
C GLY A 309 17.76 -5.71 31.68
N GLY A 310 17.61 -6.91 31.11
CA GLY A 310 18.74 -7.77 30.75
C GLY A 310 19.48 -7.32 29.48
N GLU A 311 18.83 -6.53 28.62
CA GLU A 311 19.36 -6.11 27.33
C GLU A 311 18.93 -4.68 26.99
N ASN A 312 19.65 -4.03 26.06
CA ASN A 312 19.20 -2.79 25.44
C ASN A 312 17.84 -3.01 24.76
N ALA A 313 16.84 -2.20 25.12
CA ALA A 313 15.47 -2.37 24.68
C ALA A 313 15.32 -2.37 23.16
N THR A 314 16.06 -1.50 22.46
CA THR A 314 16.03 -1.42 21.00
C THR A 314 16.56 -2.70 20.37
N ASP A 315 17.68 -3.23 20.85
CA ASP A 315 18.30 -4.44 20.29
C ASP A 315 17.41 -5.67 20.51
N GLY A 316 16.79 -5.78 21.68
CA GLY A 316 15.84 -6.86 21.97
C GLY A 316 14.58 -6.79 21.12
N ILE A 317 14.04 -5.58 20.86
CA ILE A 317 12.91 -5.38 19.94
C ILE A 317 13.30 -5.78 18.52
N VAL A 318 14.47 -5.35 18.03
CA VAL A 318 14.97 -5.68 16.69
C VAL A 318 15.15 -7.19 16.54
N ARG A 319 15.74 -7.87 17.54
CA ARG A 319 15.85 -9.33 17.54
C ARG A 319 14.49 -10.02 17.55
N ALA A 320 13.57 -9.59 18.40
CA ALA A 320 12.22 -10.14 18.50
C ALA A 320 11.46 -10.02 17.16
N ALA A 321 11.45 -8.82 16.58
CA ALA A 321 10.83 -8.57 15.28
C ALA A 321 11.54 -9.35 14.16
N GLY A 322 12.87 -9.48 14.20
CA GLY A 322 13.65 -10.26 13.23
C GLY A 322 13.32 -11.76 13.24
N HIS A 323 12.83 -12.33 14.34
CA HIS A 323 12.27 -13.70 14.31
C HIS A 323 11.00 -13.78 13.46
N LEU A 324 10.10 -12.80 13.59
CA LEU A 324 8.84 -12.77 12.85
C LEU A 324 9.05 -12.42 11.37
N MET A 325 9.92 -11.45 11.08
CA MET A 325 10.21 -11.01 9.71
C MET A 325 10.83 -12.12 8.86
N ARG A 326 11.69 -12.96 9.43
CA ARG A 326 12.24 -14.14 8.74
C ARG A 326 11.17 -15.13 8.26
N ILE A 327 10.02 -15.20 8.94
CA ILE A 327 8.91 -16.05 8.50
C ILE A 327 8.24 -15.44 7.26
N ALA A 328 8.02 -14.12 7.24
CA ALA A 328 7.54 -13.44 6.04
C ALA A 328 8.54 -13.61 4.88
N GLU A 329 9.84 -13.42 5.13
CA GLU A 329 10.88 -13.60 4.11
C GLU A 329 10.89 -15.01 3.49
N ARG A 330 10.75 -16.04 4.34
CA ARG A 330 10.80 -17.44 3.92
C ARG A 330 9.59 -17.85 3.09
N TYR A 331 8.38 -17.47 3.51
CA TYR A 331 7.13 -18.00 2.94
C TYR A 331 6.43 -17.01 1.99
N ASP A 332 6.69 -15.71 2.13
CA ASP A 332 6.09 -14.64 1.33
C ASP A 332 7.14 -13.89 0.48
N GLY A 333 8.42 -14.29 0.55
CA GLY A 333 9.53 -13.68 -0.15
C GLY A 333 10.14 -12.48 0.59
N GLY A 334 11.30 -12.00 0.15
CA GLY A 334 11.98 -10.86 0.77
C GLY A 334 11.28 -9.51 0.54
N ALA A 335 11.99 -8.41 0.78
CA ALA A 335 11.49 -7.05 0.58
C ALA A 335 10.87 -6.80 -0.81
N ALA A 336 11.36 -7.49 -1.86
CA ALA A 336 10.82 -7.38 -3.22
C ALA A 336 9.34 -7.80 -3.35
N ALA A 337 8.83 -8.65 -2.46
CA ALA A 337 7.41 -9.02 -2.47
C ALA A 337 6.48 -7.87 -2.04
N LEU A 338 7.02 -6.82 -1.40
CA LEU A 338 6.28 -5.58 -1.08
C LEU A 338 6.03 -4.69 -2.29
N ASP A 339 6.67 -4.98 -3.42
CA ASP A 339 6.57 -4.20 -4.63
C ASP A 339 5.25 -4.50 -5.38
N THR A 340 4.12 -4.20 -4.72
CA THR A 340 2.77 -4.47 -5.23
C THR A 340 1.74 -3.47 -4.68
N ALA A 341 0.87 -2.97 -5.56
CA ALA A 341 -0.21 -2.08 -5.19
C ALA A 341 -1.33 -2.76 -4.39
N ALA A 342 -1.44 -4.10 -4.47
CA ALA A 342 -2.44 -4.88 -3.75
C ALA A 342 -2.22 -4.90 -2.23
N GLY A 343 -1.03 -4.50 -1.77
CA GLY A 343 -0.63 -4.55 -0.38
C GLY A 343 0.00 -5.89 0.02
N PRO A 344 0.42 -6.03 1.30
CA PRO A 344 1.05 -7.24 1.83
C PRO A 344 0.09 -8.44 1.79
N SER A 345 0.62 -9.65 1.63
CA SER A 345 -0.16 -10.89 1.71
C SER A 345 -0.74 -11.12 3.11
N ALA A 346 -1.70 -12.04 3.25
CA ALA A 346 -2.31 -12.35 4.54
C ALA A 346 -1.29 -12.75 5.62
N LEU A 347 -0.26 -13.51 5.26
CA LEU A 347 0.85 -13.86 6.16
C LEU A 347 1.62 -12.60 6.60
N ARG A 348 2.03 -11.76 5.64
CA ARG A 348 2.81 -10.56 5.99
C ARG A 348 1.98 -9.56 6.77
N GLN A 349 0.68 -9.45 6.52
CA GLN A 349 -0.25 -8.65 7.33
C GLN A 349 -0.24 -9.12 8.79
N LEU A 350 -0.37 -10.43 9.02
CA LEU A 350 -0.34 -11.02 10.37
C LEU A 350 1.03 -10.80 11.06
N VAL A 351 2.13 -10.97 10.32
CA VAL A 351 3.48 -10.67 10.83
C VAL A 351 3.60 -9.20 11.18
N TYR A 352 3.12 -8.29 10.34
CA TYR A 352 3.17 -6.85 10.58
C TYR A 352 2.35 -6.46 11.81
N GLU A 353 1.17 -7.05 11.98
CA GLU A 353 0.36 -6.85 13.18
C GLU A 353 1.15 -7.24 14.44
N LYS A 354 1.75 -8.44 14.43
CA LYS A 354 2.53 -8.95 15.57
C LYS A 354 3.78 -8.11 15.83
N VAL A 355 4.53 -7.74 14.80
CA VAL A 355 5.68 -6.83 14.91
C VAL A 355 5.25 -5.48 15.48
N ALA A 356 4.12 -4.92 15.03
CA ALA A 356 3.63 -3.65 15.55
C ALA A 356 3.27 -3.69 17.04
N THR A 357 2.81 -4.85 17.56
CA THR A 357 2.58 -5.03 19.01
C THR A 357 3.87 -5.08 19.83
N LEU A 358 5.00 -5.49 19.23
CA LEU A 358 6.29 -5.54 19.91
C LEU A 358 6.90 -4.17 20.13
N VAL A 359 6.70 -3.26 19.18
CA VAL A 359 7.38 -1.97 19.21
C VAL A 359 6.53 -0.95 19.99
N PRO A 360 7.02 -0.35 21.07
CA PRO A 360 6.27 0.64 21.82
C PRO A 360 6.18 1.98 21.05
N PRO A 361 5.13 2.80 21.32
CA PRO A 361 5.10 4.18 20.85
C PRO A 361 6.34 4.96 21.29
N GLY A 362 6.86 5.83 20.41
CA GLY A 362 8.03 6.66 20.71
C GLY A 362 9.39 5.96 20.59
N SER A 363 9.45 4.74 20.04
CA SER A 363 10.71 4.04 19.76
C SER A 363 11.63 4.84 18.83
N ALA A 364 12.94 4.66 18.96
CA ALA A 364 13.94 5.36 18.13
C ALA A 364 14.03 4.76 16.71
N TRP A 365 13.05 5.10 15.86
CA TRP A 365 12.84 4.52 14.53
C TRP A 365 14.03 4.59 13.57
N ALA A 366 14.91 5.58 13.74
CA ALA A 366 16.12 5.72 12.93
C ALA A 366 17.10 4.55 13.10
N SER A 367 17.05 3.84 14.23
CA SER A 367 17.94 2.71 14.55
C SER A 367 17.33 1.33 14.31
N ILE A 368 16.04 1.28 13.99
CA ILE A 368 15.29 0.04 13.77
C ILE A 368 15.31 -0.29 12.27
N ASP A 369 15.13 -1.56 11.87
CA ASP A 369 14.96 -1.92 10.47
C ASP A 369 13.79 -1.13 9.81
N PRO A 370 13.96 -0.59 8.58
CA PRO A 370 12.91 0.15 7.89
C PRO A 370 11.60 -0.63 7.69
N GLU A 371 11.65 -1.95 7.47
CA GLU A 371 10.46 -2.78 7.28
C GLU A 371 9.69 -2.96 8.59
N ILE A 372 10.37 -3.00 9.74
CA ILE A 372 9.72 -2.98 11.07
C ILE A 372 8.96 -1.67 11.30
N ALA A 373 9.57 -0.54 10.92
CA ALA A 373 8.91 0.77 11.00
C ALA A 373 7.70 0.84 10.04
N LEU A 374 7.82 0.28 8.84
CA LEU A 374 6.73 0.13 7.87
C LEU A 374 5.59 -0.74 8.43
N ALA A 375 5.91 -1.86 9.08
CA ALA A 375 4.94 -2.75 9.70
C ALA A 375 4.07 -2.02 10.74
N ARG A 376 4.69 -1.19 11.60
CA ARG A 376 3.95 -0.36 12.54
C ARG A 376 3.07 0.67 11.85
N ALA A 377 3.61 1.38 10.86
CA ALA A 377 2.83 2.38 10.11
C ALA A 377 1.62 1.73 9.44
N TRP A 378 1.80 0.55 8.83
CA TRP A 378 0.73 -0.23 8.24
C TRP A 378 -0.34 -0.60 9.27
N MET A 379 0.06 -1.08 10.45
CA MET A 379 -0.88 -1.39 11.52
C MET A 379 -1.67 -0.15 11.95
N LEU A 380 -1.00 0.97 12.26
CA LEU A 380 -1.64 2.22 12.64
C LEU A 380 -2.64 2.74 11.60
N ARG A 381 -2.37 2.47 10.31
CA ARG A 381 -3.30 2.76 9.21
C ARG A 381 -4.49 1.80 9.19
N SER A 382 -4.23 0.50 9.32
CA SER A 382 -5.23 -0.57 9.20
C SER A 382 -6.25 -0.59 10.34
N VAL A 383 -5.91 -0.08 11.52
CA VAL A 383 -6.87 -0.14 12.63
C VAL A 383 -7.99 0.87 12.43
N ASN A 384 -9.20 0.34 12.24
CA ASN A 384 -10.44 1.02 12.63
C ASN A 384 -10.50 1.06 14.16
N LEU A 385 -9.70 1.94 14.77
CA LEU A 385 -9.75 2.20 16.21
C LEU A 385 -11.18 2.61 16.58
N PRO A 386 -11.83 1.97 17.56
CA PRO A 386 -13.03 2.54 18.18
C PRO A 386 -12.69 3.97 18.63
N ARG A 387 -13.57 4.93 18.31
CA ARG A 387 -13.34 6.39 18.48
C ARG A 387 -12.86 6.80 19.88
N ASP A 388 -13.07 5.94 20.88
CA ASP A 388 -12.87 6.23 22.29
C ASP A 388 -11.46 5.86 22.84
N VAL A 389 -10.63 5.10 22.09
CA VAL A 389 -9.37 4.53 22.63
C VAL A 389 -8.10 5.32 22.25
N ARG A 390 -8.14 6.08 21.16
CA ARG A 390 -7.10 7.06 20.78
C ARG A 390 -7.78 8.07 19.84
N PRO A 391 -7.54 9.38 19.95
CA PRO A 391 -8.01 10.29 18.92
C PRO A 391 -7.37 9.85 17.60
N GLU A 392 -8.18 9.50 16.60
CA GLU A 392 -7.75 9.01 15.27
C GLU A 392 -6.60 9.86 14.69
N ARG A 393 -6.60 11.16 15.02
CA ARG A 393 -5.56 12.13 14.68
C ARG A 393 -4.16 11.77 15.18
N ALA A 394 -4.00 11.24 16.40
CA ALA A 394 -2.69 10.90 16.95
C ALA A 394 -2.09 9.66 16.27
N ALA A 395 -2.92 8.65 15.98
CA ALA A 395 -2.49 7.45 15.26
C ALA A 395 -2.14 7.77 13.79
N SER A 396 -2.94 8.62 13.13
CA SER A 396 -2.65 9.10 11.78
C SER A 396 -1.37 9.94 11.72
N ALA A 397 -1.14 10.84 12.68
CA ALA A 397 0.10 11.61 12.77
C ALA A 397 1.34 10.72 12.99
N GLU A 398 1.24 9.73 13.88
CA GLU A 398 2.32 8.74 14.10
C GLU A 398 2.57 7.92 12.82
N CYS A 399 1.51 7.49 12.12
CA CYS A 399 1.60 6.78 10.85
C CYS A 399 2.34 7.61 9.78
N LEU A 400 1.91 8.86 9.56
CA LEU A 400 2.55 9.77 8.60
C LEU A 400 4.04 9.96 8.91
N ALA A 401 4.38 10.24 10.17
CA ALA A 401 5.77 10.44 10.59
C ALA A 401 6.65 9.20 10.35
N LEU A 402 6.10 8.00 10.58
CA LEU A 402 6.80 6.74 10.30
C LEU A 402 7.01 6.52 8.80
N LEU A 403 5.98 6.74 8.00
CA LEU A 403 6.06 6.56 6.54
C LEU A 403 7.03 7.55 5.91
N GLU A 404 7.03 8.81 6.35
CA GLU A 404 8.01 9.83 5.94
C GLU A 404 9.43 9.42 6.33
N ALA A 405 9.64 8.94 7.56
CA ALA A 405 10.95 8.48 8.04
C ALA A 405 11.47 7.29 7.21
N VAL A 406 10.63 6.29 6.94
CA VAL A 406 11.01 5.13 6.10
C VAL A 406 11.29 5.55 4.66
N ALA A 407 10.47 6.43 4.08
CA ALA A 407 10.62 6.90 2.70
C ALA A 407 11.91 7.73 2.48
N ALA A 408 12.41 8.39 3.52
CA ALA A 408 13.62 9.22 3.49
C ALA A 408 14.92 8.43 3.72
N ARG A 409 14.84 7.20 4.21
CA ARG A 409 16.02 6.37 4.54
C ARG A 409 16.70 5.82 3.30
N SER A 410 18.01 6.04 3.20
CA SER A 410 18.84 5.53 2.10
C SER A 410 19.29 4.08 2.28
N ASP A 411 19.24 3.56 3.50
CA ASP A 411 19.54 2.16 3.83
C ASP A 411 18.35 1.21 3.62
N ALA A 412 17.16 1.75 3.38
CA ALA A 412 15.96 0.96 3.11
C ALA A 412 15.94 0.41 1.68
N HIS A 413 15.54 -0.86 1.53
CA HIS A 413 15.33 -1.49 0.23
C HIS A 413 14.32 -0.71 -0.61
N ASP A 414 14.54 -0.59 -1.92
CA ASP A 414 13.71 0.23 -2.82
C ASP A 414 12.22 -0.13 -2.76
N ALA A 415 11.88 -1.42 -2.70
CA ALA A 415 10.51 -1.89 -2.53
C ALA A 415 9.86 -1.42 -1.19
N VAL A 416 10.62 -1.38 -0.09
CA VAL A 416 10.14 -0.88 1.21
C VAL A 416 9.90 0.63 1.13
N ARG A 417 10.82 1.39 0.51
CA ARG A 417 10.67 2.84 0.30
C ARG A 417 9.49 3.17 -0.61
N ALA A 418 9.32 2.41 -1.70
CA ALA A 418 8.19 2.55 -2.62
C ALA A 418 6.87 2.27 -1.91
N GLN A 419 6.81 1.20 -1.11
CA GLN A 419 5.61 0.85 -0.35
C GLN A 419 5.29 1.88 0.74
N ALA A 420 6.29 2.41 1.43
CA ALA A 420 6.11 3.49 2.40
C ALA A 420 5.50 4.74 1.74
N ARG A 421 5.99 5.14 0.56
CA ARG A 421 5.44 6.27 -0.21
C ARG A 421 4.03 5.99 -0.75
N TRP A 422 3.76 4.76 -1.16
CA TRP A 422 2.43 4.34 -1.61
C TRP A 422 1.40 4.47 -0.48
N LEU A 423 1.76 3.99 0.72
CA LEU A 423 0.92 4.14 1.91
C LEU A 423 0.82 5.61 2.37
N LEU A 424 1.89 6.39 2.23
CA LEU A 424 1.91 7.81 2.56
C LEU A 424 0.90 8.59 1.70
N ALA A 425 0.87 8.30 0.40
CA ALA A 425 -0.10 8.89 -0.52
C ALA A 425 -1.54 8.57 -0.09
N ALA A 426 -1.83 7.31 0.25
CA ALA A 426 -3.14 6.90 0.71
C ALA A 426 -3.53 7.54 2.07
N GLU A 427 -2.56 7.72 2.97
CA GLU A 427 -2.80 8.33 4.28
C GLU A 427 -3.07 9.83 4.18
N HIS A 428 -2.37 10.57 3.30
CA HIS A 428 -2.64 12.00 3.06
C HIS A 428 -4.06 12.26 2.55
N VAL A 429 -4.59 11.38 1.69
CA VAL A 429 -5.99 11.44 1.25
C VAL A 429 -6.94 11.24 2.43
N ARG A 430 -6.66 10.24 3.28
CA ARG A 430 -7.50 9.91 4.45
C ARG A 430 -7.49 11.01 5.52
N SER A 431 -6.33 11.56 5.85
CA SER A 431 -6.14 12.40 7.04
C SER A 431 -6.63 13.84 6.89
N SER A 432 -6.79 14.34 5.67
CA SER A 432 -6.89 15.79 5.46
C SER A 432 -7.94 16.26 4.46
N GLY A 433 -8.64 15.36 3.74
CA GLY A 433 -9.72 15.71 2.81
C GLY A 433 -9.37 16.64 1.63
N HIS A 434 -8.26 17.40 1.70
CA HIS A 434 -7.89 18.51 0.81
C HIS A 434 -6.36 18.54 0.53
N ARG A 435 -5.60 17.46 0.80
CA ARG A 435 -4.14 17.38 0.53
C ARG A 435 -3.82 16.45 -0.65
N GLU A 436 -4.57 16.59 -1.74
CA GLU A 436 -4.29 15.89 -3.00
C GLU A 436 -2.86 16.13 -3.48
N THR A 437 -2.34 17.35 -3.28
CA THR A 437 -0.94 17.70 -3.64
C THR A 437 0.09 16.84 -2.90
N ALA A 438 -0.09 16.58 -1.60
CA ALA A 438 0.88 15.77 -0.84
C ALA A 438 0.81 14.29 -1.22
N ALA A 439 -0.40 13.79 -1.54
CA ALA A 439 -0.59 12.45 -2.04
C ALA A 439 0.09 12.26 -3.42
N CYS A 440 -0.11 13.22 -4.34
CA CYS A 440 0.57 13.22 -5.62
C CYS A 440 2.09 13.33 -5.47
N ASP A 441 2.60 14.24 -4.63
CA ASP A 441 4.05 14.38 -4.38
C ASP A 441 4.68 13.05 -3.92
N ALA A 442 4.00 12.28 -3.07
CA ALA A 442 4.47 10.97 -2.64
C ALA A 442 4.51 9.96 -3.80
N LEU A 443 3.48 9.89 -4.65
CA LEU A 443 3.45 9.01 -5.83
C LEU A 443 4.52 9.38 -6.86
N VAL A 444 4.74 10.68 -7.09
CA VAL A 444 5.76 11.19 -8.02
C VAL A 444 7.15 10.76 -7.59
N ARG A 445 7.45 10.82 -6.29
CA ARG A 445 8.74 10.33 -5.78
C ARG A 445 8.94 8.83 -5.98
N ILE A 446 7.88 8.02 -6.08
CA ILE A 446 8.03 6.61 -6.47
C ILE A 446 8.48 6.53 -7.94
N VAL A 447 7.78 7.25 -8.82
CA VAL A 447 8.06 7.24 -10.28
C VAL A 447 9.46 7.79 -10.59
N VAL A 448 9.86 8.88 -9.94
CA VAL A 448 11.12 9.59 -10.24
C VAL A 448 12.32 8.91 -9.58
N GLU A 449 12.22 8.57 -8.29
CA GLU A 449 13.37 8.09 -7.53
C GLU A 449 13.50 6.56 -7.54
N LEU A 450 12.39 5.83 -7.76
CA LEU A 450 12.32 4.37 -7.67
C LEU A 450 11.75 3.73 -8.96
N PRO A 451 12.18 4.13 -10.18
CA PRO A 451 11.51 3.76 -11.44
C PRO A 451 11.55 2.26 -11.75
N ARG A 452 12.43 1.48 -11.10
CA ARG A 452 12.56 0.03 -11.32
C ARG A 452 11.56 -0.80 -10.52
N THR A 453 10.80 -0.18 -9.63
CA THR A 453 9.78 -0.86 -8.82
C THR A 453 8.48 -1.03 -9.61
N ARG A 454 7.78 -2.15 -9.43
CA ARG A 454 6.42 -2.38 -9.96
C ARG A 454 5.44 -1.34 -9.42
N LEU A 455 5.64 -0.87 -8.20
CA LEU A 455 4.89 0.24 -7.60
C LEU A 455 5.09 1.56 -8.34
N ALA A 456 6.23 1.81 -8.97
CA ALA A 456 6.40 3.00 -9.80
C ALA A 456 5.43 3.00 -10.98
N ARG A 457 5.20 1.84 -11.61
CA ARG A 457 4.19 1.70 -12.66
C ARG A 457 2.79 1.93 -12.12
N ALA A 458 2.41 1.28 -11.02
CA ALA A 458 1.10 1.49 -10.41
C ALA A 458 0.89 2.94 -9.96
N ALA A 459 1.93 3.62 -9.47
CA ALA A 459 1.92 5.04 -9.12
C ALA A 459 1.73 5.91 -10.36
N ALA A 460 2.45 5.62 -11.45
CA ALA A 460 2.27 6.32 -12.72
C ALA A 460 0.85 6.16 -13.26
N GLU A 461 0.29 4.94 -13.27
CA GLU A 461 -1.10 4.66 -13.67
C GLU A 461 -2.11 5.39 -12.78
N LYS A 462 -1.85 5.49 -11.48
CA LYS A 462 -2.70 6.21 -10.53
C LYS A 462 -2.65 7.72 -10.74
N ILE A 463 -1.46 8.31 -10.87
CA ILE A 463 -1.27 9.73 -11.20
C ILE A 463 -1.99 10.07 -12.50
N VAL A 464 -1.81 9.22 -13.52
CA VAL A 464 -2.49 9.33 -14.81
C VAL A 464 -4.00 9.31 -14.60
N ARG A 465 -4.55 8.32 -13.89
CA ARG A 465 -6.01 8.19 -13.70
C ARG A 465 -6.62 9.36 -12.93
N GLU A 466 -5.93 9.85 -11.89
CA GLU A 466 -6.42 10.94 -11.04
C GLU A 466 -6.31 12.31 -11.72
N HIS A 467 -5.45 12.44 -12.74
CA HIS A 467 -5.29 13.68 -13.52
C HIS A 467 -5.73 13.56 -14.98
N ALA A 468 -6.20 12.38 -15.40
CA ALA A 468 -6.71 12.12 -16.74
C ALA A 468 -8.05 12.83 -16.90
N PRO A 469 -8.22 13.65 -17.96
CA PRO A 469 -9.53 14.18 -18.26
C PRO A 469 -10.50 13.07 -18.62
N ASP A 470 -11.78 13.32 -18.35
CA ASP A 470 -12.83 12.75 -19.17
C ASP A 470 -12.60 13.28 -20.59
N LEU A 471 -12.33 12.40 -21.57
CA LEU A 471 -11.90 12.76 -22.94
C LEU A 471 -12.98 13.51 -23.77
N SER A 472 -14.00 14.07 -23.09
CA SER A 472 -15.15 14.81 -23.62
C SER A 472 -14.79 16.20 -24.18
N GLY A 473 -13.54 16.65 -24.08
CA GLY A 473 -13.02 17.79 -24.84
C GLY A 473 -12.73 19.06 -24.04
N GLU A 474 -12.80 19.03 -22.72
CA GLU A 474 -12.36 20.15 -21.89
C GLU A 474 -10.83 20.25 -21.77
N VAL A 475 -10.33 21.48 -21.76
CA VAL A 475 -8.90 21.79 -21.64
C VAL A 475 -8.48 21.54 -20.20
N VAL A 476 -7.67 20.51 -19.96
CA VAL A 476 -7.05 20.29 -18.65
C VAL A 476 -6.06 21.41 -18.37
N VAL A 477 -6.29 22.13 -17.27
CA VAL A 477 -5.33 23.06 -16.72
C VAL A 477 -4.73 22.37 -15.50
N PHE A 478 -3.45 21.99 -15.57
CA PHE A 478 -2.74 21.62 -14.34
C PHE A 478 -2.69 22.84 -13.43
N GLU A 479 -3.02 22.66 -12.16
CA GLU A 479 -3.06 23.74 -11.19
C GLU A 479 -1.65 24.17 -10.77
N SER A 480 -0.64 23.33 -11.03
CA SER A 480 0.76 23.63 -10.70
C SER A 480 1.78 22.99 -11.64
N HIS A 481 2.96 23.62 -11.75
CA HIS A 481 4.12 23.04 -12.44
C HIS A 481 4.54 21.67 -11.89
N ARG A 482 4.30 21.42 -10.59
CA ARG A 482 4.59 20.13 -9.96
C ARG A 482 3.70 19.01 -10.50
N GLN A 483 2.39 19.27 -10.65
CA GLN A 483 1.46 18.32 -11.27
C GLN A 483 1.85 18.04 -12.73
N ALA A 484 2.32 19.04 -13.47
CA ALA A 484 2.78 18.82 -14.83
C ALA A 484 4.06 17.94 -14.88
N ALA A 485 5.05 18.21 -14.02
CA ALA A 485 6.26 17.39 -13.93
C ALA A 485 5.96 15.94 -13.47
N ALA A 486 4.98 15.79 -12.57
CA ALA A 486 4.47 14.51 -12.09
C ALA A 486 3.94 13.63 -13.21
N VAL A 487 3.00 14.16 -14.01
CA VAL A 487 2.38 13.44 -15.11
C VAL A 487 3.40 13.14 -16.21
N ALA A 488 4.33 14.05 -16.48
CA ALA A 488 5.39 13.79 -17.46
C ALA A 488 6.32 12.64 -17.04
N SER A 489 6.72 12.61 -15.77
CA SER A 489 7.51 11.51 -15.21
C SER A 489 6.75 10.18 -15.29
N ALA A 490 5.45 10.19 -14.99
CA ALA A 490 4.58 9.02 -15.10
C ALA A 490 4.46 8.53 -16.55
N LEU A 491 4.24 9.44 -17.52
CA LEU A 491 4.19 9.10 -18.94
C LEU A 491 5.51 8.54 -19.46
N ARG A 492 6.65 9.05 -19.00
CA ARG A 492 7.96 8.53 -19.38
C ARG A 492 8.12 7.07 -18.98
N LEU A 493 7.69 6.73 -17.76
CA LEU A 493 7.75 5.37 -17.24
C LEU A 493 6.80 4.45 -18.02
N LEU A 494 5.56 4.88 -18.25
CA LEU A 494 4.55 4.08 -18.96
C LEU A 494 4.86 3.91 -20.45
N ALA A 495 5.52 4.89 -21.08
CA ALA A 495 5.95 4.81 -22.47
C ALA A 495 7.25 4.00 -22.69
N ALA A 496 7.94 3.57 -21.62
CA ALA A 496 9.16 2.76 -21.71
C ALA A 496 8.88 1.28 -21.98
N ASP A 497 7.69 0.80 -21.64
CA ASP A 497 7.22 -0.54 -21.98
C ASP A 497 6.63 -0.57 -23.40
N ASP A 498 6.70 -1.72 -24.07
CA ASP A 498 6.14 -2.00 -25.41
C ASP A 498 4.73 -1.37 -25.58
N PRO A 499 4.42 -0.75 -26.73
CA PRO A 499 3.60 0.45 -26.81
C PRO A 499 2.23 0.28 -26.13
N PRO A 500 1.96 0.99 -25.04
CA PRO A 500 0.66 0.94 -24.39
C PRO A 500 -0.39 1.52 -25.36
N GLN A 501 -1.36 0.71 -25.76
CA GLN A 501 -2.48 1.09 -26.64
C GLN A 501 -3.52 1.98 -25.93
N ASP A 502 -3.10 2.84 -25.00
CA ASP A 502 -4.01 3.57 -24.13
C ASP A 502 -4.17 5.04 -24.58
N ALA A 503 -5.36 5.32 -25.14
CA ALA A 503 -5.82 6.66 -25.54
C ALA A 503 -5.71 7.69 -24.41
N THR A 504 -5.80 7.24 -23.15
CA THR A 504 -5.73 8.08 -21.95
C THR A 504 -4.33 8.68 -21.78
N LEU A 505 -3.28 7.89 -22.05
CA LEU A 505 -1.89 8.34 -21.95
C LEU A 505 -1.57 9.40 -23.00
N ALA A 506 -2.12 9.23 -24.20
CA ALA A 506 -1.98 10.23 -25.24
C ALA A 506 -2.74 11.54 -24.94
N GLY A 507 -3.95 11.44 -24.37
CA GLY A 507 -4.72 12.61 -23.93
C GLY A 507 -4.00 13.43 -22.87
N LEU A 508 -3.35 12.77 -21.91
CA LEU A 508 -2.53 13.42 -20.88
C LEU A 508 -1.25 14.04 -21.42
N ALA A 509 -0.58 13.38 -22.37
CA ALA A 509 0.60 13.92 -23.01
C ALA A 509 0.27 15.20 -23.80
N VAL A 510 -0.89 15.23 -24.46
CA VAL A 510 -1.44 16.43 -25.12
C VAL A 510 -1.76 17.53 -24.10
N ALA A 511 -2.38 17.19 -22.97
CA ALA A 511 -2.69 18.14 -21.91
C ALA A 511 -1.41 18.78 -21.34
N LEU A 512 -0.36 17.99 -21.11
CA LEU A 512 0.94 18.48 -20.64
C LEU A 512 1.60 19.46 -21.61
N VAL A 513 1.58 19.13 -22.90
CA VAL A 513 2.08 20.01 -23.96
C VAL A 513 1.30 21.32 -24.01
N GLY A 514 0.03 21.32 -23.59
CA GLY A 514 -0.81 22.52 -23.52
C GLY A 514 -0.63 23.38 -22.26
N HIS A 515 0.15 22.95 -21.27
CA HIS A 515 0.32 23.68 -20.02
C HIS A 515 1.43 24.73 -20.12
N GLY A 516 1.05 26.00 -20.05
CA GLY A 516 1.86 27.16 -20.44
C GLY A 516 3.12 27.48 -19.63
N GLY A 517 3.58 26.61 -18.73
CA GLY A 517 4.87 26.79 -18.05
C GLY A 517 5.55 25.48 -17.66
N VAL A 518 5.44 24.48 -18.52
CA VAL A 518 6.24 23.26 -18.41
C VAL A 518 7.67 23.56 -18.86
N CYS A 519 8.69 23.10 -18.12
CA CYS A 519 10.09 23.29 -18.53
C CYS A 519 10.40 22.49 -19.80
N GLY A 520 11.41 22.94 -20.56
CA GLY A 520 11.79 22.36 -21.85
C GLY A 520 12.01 20.84 -21.83
N ASP A 521 12.63 20.32 -20.76
CA ASP A 521 12.91 18.88 -20.61
C ASP A 521 11.61 18.07 -20.45
N THR A 522 10.71 18.53 -19.59
CA THR A 522 9.40 17.89 -19.34
C THR A 522 8.56 17.89 -20.63
N TRP A 523 8.69 18.93 -21.43
CA TRP A 523 8.03 19.05 -22.72
C TRP A 523 8.61 18.08 -23.77
N SER A 524 9.95 17.99 -23.85
CA SER A 524 10.63 17.01 -24.72
C SER A 524 10.24 15.57 -24.39
N GLU A 525 10.15 15.26 -23.09
CA GLU A 525 9.71 13.95 -22.60
C GLU A 525 8.25 13.65 -22.98
N ALA A 526 7.34 14.62 -22.84
CA ALA A 526 5.94 14.45 -23.24
C ALA A 526 5.79 14.20 -24.75
N VAL A 527 6.54 14.92 -25.58
CA VAL A 527 6.57 14.70 -27.04
C VAL A 527 7.14 13.31 -27.38
N ALA A 528 8.23 12.91 -26.74
CA ALA A 528 8.83 11.58 -26.94
C ALA A 528 7.92 10.44 -26.46
N ALA A 529 7.10 10.66 -25.43
CA ALA A 529 6.06 9.73 -25.00
C ALA A 529 4.94 9.64 -26.05
N CYS A 530 4.45 10.77 -26.59
CA CYS A 530 3.45 10.79 -27.65
C CYS A 530 3.87 9.98 -28.89
N GLN A 531 5.14 10.07 -29.27
CA GLN A 531 5.71 9.32 -30.40
C GLN A 531 5.68 7.80 -30.19
N ARG A 532 5.80 7.34 -28.95
CA ARG A 532 5.85 5.91 -28.59
C ARG A 532 4.46 5.32 -28.36
N ILE A 533 3.53 6.09 -27.79
CA ILE A 533 2.22 5.63 -27.35
C ILE A 533 1.24 5.42 -28.52
N ALA A 534 1.35 6.21 -29.58
CA ALA A 534 0.25 6.30 -30.52
C ALA A 534 0.12 5.08 -31.45
N ALA A 535 -1.00 4.37 -31.30
CA ALA A 535 -1.51 3.44 -32.31
C ALA A 535 -1.83 4.21 -33.62
N ALA A 536 -1.82 3.51 -34.76
CA ALA A 536 -1.93 4.12 -36.09
C ALA A 536 -3.22 4.95 -36.29
N ASP A 537 -4.30 4.63 -35.60
CA ASP A 537 -5.63 5.23 -35.73
C ASP A 537 -5.81 6.50 -34.86
N GLN A 538 -5.18 6.58 -33.69
CA GLN A 538 -5.24 7.76 -32.83
C GLN A 538 -4.13 8.79 -33.09
N HIS A 539 -3.06 8.35 -33.76
CA HIS A 539 -1.88 9.15 -34.11
C HIS A 539 -2.23 10.49 -34.75
N GLU A 540 -3.20 10.53 -35.68
CA GLU A 540 -3.55 11.75 -36.39
C GLU A 540 -4.34 12.75 -35.54
N ARG A 541 -5.22 12.27 -34.65
CA ARG A 541 -5.95 13.13 -33.72
C ARG A 541 -4.99 13.74 -32.69
N ILE A 542 -4.14 12.91 -32.09
CA ILE A 542 -3.13 13.33 -31.12
C ILE A 542 -2.15 14.31 -31.78
N ALA A 543 -1.69 14.01 -32.99
CA ALA A 543 -0.80 14.88 -33.74
C ALA A 543 -1.43 16.24 -34.04
N ARG A 544 -2.70 16.29 -34.47
CA ARG A 544 -3.41 17.56 -34.70
C ARG A 544 -3.52 18.39 -33.42
N LEU A 545 -3.85 17.74 -32.30
CA LEU A 545 -3.94 18.42 -31.00
C LEU A 545 -2.57 18.93 -30.54
N LEU A 546 -1.51 18.13 -30.66
CA LEU A 546 -0.14 18.55 -30.34
C LEU A 546 0.32 19.72 -31.21
N THR A 547 0.10 19.65 -32.52
CA THR A 547 0.43 20.75 -33.44
C THR A 547 -0.33 22.02 -33.09
N SER A 548 -1.65 21.91 -32.87
CA SER A 548 -2.50 23.04 -32.44
C SER A 548 -2.02 23.67 -31.11
N ARG A 549 -1.56 22.85 -30.16
CA ARG A 549 -1.03 23.32 -28.88
C ARG A 549 0.39 23.88 -28.98
N ILE A 550 1.24 23.31 -29.82
CA ILE A 550 2.55 23.88 -30.17
C ILE A 550 2.35 25.29 -30.73
N ASP A 551 1.44 25.46 -31.69
CA ASP A 551 1.16 26.77 -32.26
C ASP A 551 0.68 27.75 -31.18
N ALA A 552 -0.25 27.35 -30.30
CA ALA A 552 -0.71 28.18 -29.19
C ALA A 552 0.42 28.58 -28.22
N MET A 553 1.33 27.66 -27.91
CA MET A 553 2.48 27.91 -27.02
C MET A 553 3.51 28.85 -27.66
N LEU A 554 3.79 28.70 -28.95
CA LEU A 554 4.70 29.60 -29.67
C LEU A 554 4.21 31.07 -29.66
N HIS A 555 2.90 31.26 -29.49
CA HIS A 555 2.27 32.57 -29.36
C HIS A 555 2.11 33.04 -27.90
N ALA A 556 2.46 32.22 -26.90
CA ALA A 556 2.39 32.59 -25.49
C ALA A 556 3.60 33.43 -25.04
N THR A 557 3.38 34.34 -24.08
CA THR A 557 4.43 35.16 -23.47
C THR A 557 5.21 34.36 -22.42
N GLN A 558 6.12 33.50 -22.88
CA GLN A 558 7.01 32.71 -22.02
C GLN A 558 8.42 33.34 -21.90
N PRO A 559 9.18 33.04 -20.82
CA PRO A 559 10.60 33.32 -20.73
C PRO A 559 11.37 32.83 -21.97
N VAL A 560 12.40 33.56 -22.40
CA VAL A 560 13.08 33.27 -23.67
C VAL A 560 13.76 31.89 -23.70
N GLN A 561 14.25 31.37 -22.56
CA GLN A 561 14.81 30.01 -22.49
C GLN A 561 13.75 28.95 -22.78
N GLU A 562 12.59 29.05 -22.14
CA GLU A 562 11.48 28.11 -22.33
C GLU A 562 11.00 28.11 -23.79
N ARG A 563 10.96 29.29 -24.42
CA ARG A 563 10.66 29.40 -25.87
C ARG A 563 11.71 28.72 -26.75
N VAL A 564 12.99 28.82 -26.42
CA VAL A 564 14.08 28.16 -27.16
C VAL A 564 13.94 26.64 -27.07
N ASP A 565 13.67 26.11 -25.89
CA ASP A 565 13.54 24.66 -25.66
C ASP A 565 12.25 24.09 -26.30
N ALA A 566 11.16 24.85 -26.19
CA ALA A 566 9.89 24.59 -26.87
C ALA A 566 10.03 24.53 -28.40
N LEU A 567 10.74 25.49 -29.01
CA LEU A 567 11.00 25.46 -30.45
C LEU A 567 11.84 24.26 -30.87
N ALA A 568 12.80 23.84 -30.03
CA ALA A 568 13.69 22.71 -30.33
C ALA A 568 12.91 21.40 -30.46
N ALA A 569 12.09 21.07 -29.46
CA ALA A 569 11.33 19.82 -29.52
C ALA A 569 10.12 19.91 -30.48
N ALA A 570 9.60 21.11 -30.80
CA ALA A 570 8.57 21.29 -31.82
C ALA A 570 9.12 21.02 -33.21
N ALA A 571 10.32 21.52 -33.51
CA ALA A 571 11.02 21.21 -34.75
C ALA A 571 11.23 19.69 -34.90
N LYS A 572 11.70 19.01 -33.85
CA LYS A 572 11.91 17.55 -33.85
C LYS A 572 10.62 16.76 -34.07
N TRP A 573 9.52 17.21 -33.44
CA TRP A 573 8.19 16.62 -33.63
C TRP A 573 7.72 16.72 -35.09
N LEU A 574 7.81 17.92 -35.67
CA LEU A 574 7.38 18.17 -37.05
C LEU A 574 8.25 17.43 -38.08
N GLU A 575 9.55 17.33 -37.83
CA GLU A 575 10.47 16.53 -38.64
C GLU A 575 10.07 15.06 -38.67
N ALA A 576 9.80 14.46 -37.52
CA ALA A 576 9.33 13.07 -37.41
C ALA A 576 8.00 12.81 -38.13
N ARG A 577 7.19 13.86 -38.34
CA ARG A 577 5.91 13.81 -39.07
C ARG A 577 6.05 14.08 -40.57
N GLY A 578 7.27 14.24 -41.08
CA GLY A 578 7.51 14.58 -42.48
C GLY A 578 7.18 16.04 -42.84
N GLN A 579 6.92 16.90 -41.86
CA GLN A 579 6.69 18.34 -42.06
C GLN A 579 8.02 19.11 -42.09
N ALA A 580 8.90 18.72 -43.02
CA ALA A 580 10.28 19.20 -43.09
C ALA A 580 10.37 20.74 -43.16
N TRP A 581 9.53 21.39 -43.96
CA TRP A 581 9.56 22.86 -44.10
C TRP A 581 9.25 23.58 -42.79
N ARG A 582 8.17 23.21 -42.11
CA ARG A 582 7.76 23.83 -40.85
C ARG A 582 8.78 23.56 -39.74
N SER A 583 9.37 22.36 -39.71
CA SER A 583 10.47 22.05 -38.80
C SER A 583 11.66 23.00 -39.00
N LEU A 584 12.12 23.18 -40.24
CA LEU A 584 13.22 24.09 -40.55
C LEU A 584 12.89 25.54 -40.14
N GLU A 585 11.65 25.99 -40.35
CA GLU A 585 11.18 27.30 -39.92
C GLU A 585 11.31 27.52 -38.41
N LEU A 586 10.89 26.53 -37.60
CA LEU A 586 11.03 26.61 -36.13
C LEU A 586 12.50 26.58 -35.69
N ARG A 587 13.36 25.84 -36.39
CA ARG A 587 14.82 25.84 -36.13
C ARG A 587 15.44 27.21 -36.41
N LEU A 588 14.99 27.89 -37.47
CA LEU A 588 15.42 29.26 -37.78
C LEU A 588 14.95 30.26 -36.71
N GLN A 589 13.68 30.18 -36.28
CA GLN A 589 13.13 31.01 -35.20
C GLN A 589 13.89 30.77 -33.88
N ARG A 590 14.26 29.52 -33.59
CA ARG A 590 15.07 29.18 -32.42
C ARG A 590 16.44 29.84 -32.48
N ALA A 591 17.12 29.74 -33.62
CA ALA A 591 18.43 30.35 -33.80
C ALA A 591 18.39 31.89 -33.63
N GLU A 592 17.34 32.54 -34.12
CA GLU A 592 17.10 33.97 -33.94
C GLU A 592 16.97 34.34 -32.46
N LEU A 593 16.14 33.61 -31.69
CA LEU A 593 16.01 33.84 -30.25
C LEU A 593 17.32 33.61 -29.49
N ILE A 594 18.10 32.59 -29.86
CA ILE A 594 19.42 32.34 -29.26
C ILE A 594 20.39 33.50 -29.56
N ILE A 595 20.34 34.05 -30.77
CA ILE A 595 21.08 35.27 -31.11
C ILE A 595 20.59 36.44 -30.27
N GLU A 596 19.29 36.73 -30.18
CA GLU A 596 18.79 37.86 -29.38
C GLU A 596 19.28 37.85 -27.92
N ARG A 597 19.47 36.67 -27.33
CA ARG A 597 19.98 36.50 -25.95
C ARG A 597 21.48 36.66 -25.78
N GLY A 598 22.25 36.68 -26.86
CA GLY A 598 23.71 36.87 -26.80
C GLY A 598 24.56 35.60 -26.78
N THR A 599 23.98 34.40 -26.82
CA THR A 599 24.71 33.12 -26.78
C THR A 599 25.05 32.63 -28.20
N SER A 600 26.06 33.22 -28.83
CA SER A 600 26.31 33.05 -30.28
C SER A 600 26.91 31.72 -30.72
N HIS A 601 27.46 30.90 -29.81
CA HIS A 601 28.04 29.60 -30.16
C HIS A 601 26.96 28.58 -30.56
N ASP A 602 25.90 28.47 -29.77
CA ASP A 602 24.83 27.48 -29.99
C ASP A 602 23.97 27.83 -31.21
N ALA A 603 23.70 29.12 -31.44
CA ALA A 603 22.99 29.58 -32.63
C ALA A 603 23.75 29.25 -33.92
N ARG A 604 25.08 29.31 -33.89
CA ARG A 604 25.90 29.05 -35.08
C ARG A 604 25.80 27.61 -35.56
N ALA A 605 25.88 26.64 -34.64
CA ALA A 605 25.76 25.23 -35.00
C ALA A 605 24.39 24.93 -35.65
N GLU A 606 23.33 25.52 -35.10
CA GLU A 606 21.98 25.41 -35.64
C GLU A 606 21.85 26.04 -37.04
N ILE A 607 22.36 27.27 -37.20
CA ILE A 607 22.33 28.02 -38.48
C ILE A 607 23.15 27.32 -39.56
N ASP A 608 24.36 26.87 -39.23
CA ASP A 608 25.23 26.18 -40.20
C ASP A 608 24.58 24.85 -40.66
N ALA A 609 23.77 24.19 -39.82
CA ALA A 609 23.00 23.01 -40.20
C ALA A 609 21.79 23.32 -41.11
N LEU A 610 21.31 24.56 -41.14
CA LEU A 610 20.24 25.01 -42.05
C LEU A 610 20.76 25.44 -43.43
N VAL A 611 22.06 25.74 -43.54
CA VAL A 611 22.71 26.08 -44.83
C VAL A 611 22.68 24.87 -45.76
N GLY A 612 22.29 25.08 -47.02
CA GLY A 612 22.07 24.01 -47.99
C GLY A 612 20.75 23.24 -47.86
N SER A 613 19.91 23.56 -46.87
CA SER A 613 18.55 23.02 -46.76
C SER A 613 17.59 23.72 -47.74
N ALA A 614 16.32 23.28 -47.77
CA ALA A 614 15.28 23.94 -48.55
C ALA A 614 15.09 25.43 -48.17
N MET A 615 15.42 25.83 -46.94
CA MET A 615 15.37 27.24 -46.52
C MET A 615 16.45 28.10 -47.16
N ASP A 616 17.57 27.51 -47.57
CA ASP A 616 18.69 28.22 -48.21
C ASP A 616 18.55 28.29 -49.73
N ARG A 617 17.32 28.19 -50.26
CA ARG A 617 17.04 28.28 -51.69
C ARG A 617 17.17 29.72 -52.18
N ALA A 618 17.90 29.94 -53.28
CA ALA A 618 18.12 31.27 -53.85
C ALA A 618 16.80 32.01 -54.15
N GLY A 619 16.74 33.30 -53.82
CA GLY A 619 15.62 34.18 -54.09
C GLY A 619 14.45 34.10 -53.11
N THR A 620 14.53 33.25 -52.07
CA THR A 620 13.50 33.17 -51.03
C THR A 620 13.76 34.16 -49.89
N VAL A 621 12.69 34.55 -49.20
CA VAL A 621 12.77 35.44 -48.03
C VAL A 621 13.48 34.74 -46.87
N GLU A 622 13.24 33.44 -46.72
CA GLU A 622 13.82 32.59 -45.69
C GLU A 622 15.34 32.49 -45.82
N ARG A 623 15.86 32.43 -47.06
CA ARG A 623 17.31 32.46 -47.31
C ARG A 623 17.91 33.77 -46.86
N ALA A 624 17.30 34.90 -47.22
CA ALA A 624 17.77 36.22 -46.81
C ALA A 624 17.82 36.34 -45.28
N ARG A 625 16.79 35.84 -44.58
CA ARG A 625 16.75 35.78 -43.11
C ARG A 625 17.83 34.87 -42.53
N LEU A 626 17.95 33.63 -43.02
CA LEU A 626 18.97 32.66 -42.60
C LEU A 626 20.40 33.20 -42.76
N ARG A 627 20.71 33.76 -43.93
CA ARG A 627 22.03 34.30 -44.25
C ARG A 627 22.37 35.55 -43.44
N THR A 628 21.37 36.39 -43.15
CA THR A 628 21.53 37.53 -42.23
C THR A 628 21.85 37.05 -40.82
N LEU A 629 21.10 36.09 -40.27
CA LEU A 629 21.35 35.51 -38.95
C LEU A 629 22.73 34.84 -38.86
N ARG A 630 23.16 34.16 -39.94
CA ARG A 630 24.50 33.58 -40.04
C ARG A 630 25.59 34.65 -39.99
N GLY A 631 25.42 35.75 -40.72
CA GLY A 631 26.33 36.91 -40.64
C GLY A 631 26.44 37.47 -39.22
N ILE A 632 25.31 37.63 -38.53
CA ILE A 632 25.27 38.11 -37.13
C ILE A 632 26.00 37.14 -36.20
N ALA A 633 25.74 35.83 -36.32
CA ALA A 633 26.41 34.81 -35.53
C ALA A 633 27.94 34.80 -35.76
N LEU A 634 28.39 34.94 -37.02
CA LEU A 634 29.80 35.02 -37.38
C LEU A 634 30.48 36.26 -36.80
N ARG A 635 29.81 37.42 -36.87
CA ARG A 635 30.30 38.68 -36.30
C ARG A 635 30.49 38.56 -34.80
N ARG A 636 29.50 38.04 -34.08
CA ARG A 636 29.56 37.85 -32.62
C ARG A 636 30.58 36.80 -32.19
N ALA A 637 30.92 35.85 -33.06
CA ALA A 637 32.02 34.92 -32.87
C ALA A 637 33.41 35.55 -33.20
N GLY A 638 33.47 36.84 -33.54
CA GLY A 638 34.71 37.56 -33.87
C GLY A 638 35.23 37.32 -35.29
N ASN A 639 34.44 36.69 -36.17
CA ASN A 639 34.83 36.45 -37.56
C ASN A 639 34.22 37.49 -38.50
N ASP A 640 34.67 38.74 -38.36
CA ASP A 640 34.17 39.89 -39.10
C ASP A 640 34.36 39.75 -40.61
N ALA A 641 35.43 39.09 -41.07
CA ALA A 641 35.68 38.86 -42.49
C ALA A 641 34.62 37.95 -43.12
N ALA A 642 34.28 36.84 -42.45
CA ALA A 642 33.22 35.95 -42.92
C ALA A 642 31.83 36.58 -42.79
N ALA A 643 31.58 37.31 -41.70
CA ALA A 643 30.33 38.06 -41.53
C ALA A 643 30.11 39.07 -42.66
N MET A 644 31.14 39.86 -42.98
CA MET A 644 31.12 40.83 -44.08
C MET A 644 30.85 40.16 -45.43
N ALA A 645 31.42 38.98 -45.68
CA ALA A 645 31.16 38.23 -46.91
C ALA A 645 29.68 37.78 -47.01
N GLU A 646 29.11 37.25 -45.93
CA GLU A 646 27.69 36.86 -45.90
C GLU A 646 26.76 38.08 -46.06
N PHE A 647 27.01 39.18 -45.36
CA PHE A 647 26.17 40.37 -45.48
C PHE A 647 26.24 41.02 -46.86
N ARG A 648 27.40 41.00 -47.53
CA ARG A 648 27.51 41.45 -48.93
C ARG A 648 26.68 40.57 -49.87
N ALA A 649 26.69 39.25 -49.65
CA ALA A 649 25.88 38.33 -50.43
C ALA A 649 24.37 38.62 -50.24
N VAL A 650 23.92 38.81 -49.00
CA VAL A 650 22.52 39.19 -48.70
C VAL A 650 22.16 40.53 -49.33
N ALA A 651 23.00 41.55 -49.16
CA ALA A 651 22.74 42.88 -49.70
C ALA A 651 22.65 42.88 -51.24
N ALA A 652 23.50 42.11 -51.93
CA ALA A 652 23.44 41.95 -53.38
C ALA A 652 22.19 41.17 -53.83
N GLU A 653 21.81 40.12 -53.08
CA GLU A 653 20.63 39.30 -53.39
C GLU A 653 19.32 40.09 -53.21
N CYS A 654 19.24 40.93 -52.17
CA CYS A 654 18.02 41.66 -51.79
C CYS A 654 17.99 43.13 -52.27
N GLU A 655 18.95 43.59 -53.07
CA GLU A 655 19.04 44.99 -53.52
C GLU A 655 17.76 45.49 -54.21
N ARG A 656 17.14 44.64 -55.03
CA ARG A 656 15.89 44.95 -55.73
C ARG A 656 14.70 45.15 -54.78
N ASP A 657 14.77 44.58 -53.59
CA ASP A 657 13.71 44.59 -52.59
C ASP A 657 13.88 45.71 -51.56
N ALA A 658 14.97 46.47 -51.61
CA ALA A 658 15.28 47.56 -50.67
C ALA A 658 14.16 48.61 -50.53
N ARG A 659 13.37 48.81 -51.60
CA ARG A 659 12.22 49.75 -51.68
C ARG A 659 10.85 49.07 -51.64
N SER A 660 10.81 47.74 -51.55
CA SER A 660 9.56 46.99 -51.63
C SER A 660 8.63 47.28 -50.45
N THR A 661 7.33 47.36 -50.73
CA THR A 661 6.25 47.42 -49.74
C THR A 661 5.32 46.23 -49.95
N GLY A 662 4.80 45.65 -48.87
CA GLY A 662 3.96 44.44 -48.93
C GLY A 662 4.76 43.13 -48.82
N ASP A 663 4.45 42.15 -49.67
CA ASP A 663 4.85 40.73 -49.53
C ASP A 663 6.37 40.45 -49.46
N ARG A 664 7.23 41.42 -49.82
CA ARG A 664 8.70 41.31 -49.75
C ARG A 664 9.34 42.13 -48.63
N ALA A 665 8.54 42.58 -47.64
CA ALA A 665 9.02 43.35 -46.49
C ALA A 665 10.19 42.69 -45.74
N ALA A 666 10.17 41.37 -45.55
CA ALA A 666 11.26 40.68 -44.85
C ALA A 666 12.57 40.62 -45.66
N ALA A 667 12.52 40.60 -47.00
CA ALA A 667 13.72 40.74 -47.85
C ALA A 667 14.28 42.16 -47.78
N ARG A 668 13.39 43.17 -47.70
CA ARG A 668 13.77 44.56 -47.41
C ARG A 668 14.47 44.67 -46.04
N GLU A 669 13.91 44.08 -45.00
CA GLU A 669 14.53 44.08 -43.66
C GLU A 669 15.90 43.42 -43.64
N ALA A 670 16.05 42.26 -44.31
CA ALA A 670 17.34 41.58 -44.44
C ALA A 670 18.39 42.45 -45.16
N PHE A 671 18.00 43.16 -46.23
CA PHE A 671 18.86 44.11 -46.93
C PHE A 671 19.36 45.23 -46.00
N TRP A 672 18.45 45.88 -45.28
CA TRP A 672 18.79 47.00 -44.39
C TRP A 672 19.57 46.56 -43.16
N SER A 673 19.23 45.41 -42.59
CA SER A 673 19.97 44.79 -41.48
C SER A 673 21.40 44.43 -41.91
N ALA A 674 21.59 43.81 -43.08
CA ALA A 674 22.91 43.50 -43.62
C ALA A 674 23.77 44.76 -43.82
N TRP A 675 23.21 45.85 -44.35
CA TRP A 675 23.93 47.12 -44.50
C TRP A 675 24.30 47.77 -43.17
N ALA A 676 23.39 47.75 -42.19
CA ALA A 676 23.68 48.24 -40.84
C ALA A 676 24.86 47.46 -40.22
N GLU A 677 24.81 46.13 -40.28
CA GLU A 677 25.87 45.25 -39.77
C GLU A 677 27.21 45.47 -40.49
N MET A 678 27.23 45.57 -41.82
CA MET A 678 28.45 45.85 -42.61
C MET A 678 29.10 47.18 -42.21
N LEU A 679 28.29 48.24 -42.05
CA LEU A 679 28.80 49.55 -41.65
C LEU A 679 29.35 49.55 -40.23
N GLU A 680 28.69 48.85 -39.30
CA GLU A 680 29.19 48.74 -37.93
C GLU A 680 30.48 47.91 -37.85
N ILE A 681 30.62 46.82 -38.61
CA ILE A 681 31.89 46.06 -38.72
C ILE A 681 33.00 46.97 -39.26
N ALA A 682 32.71 47.73 -40.32
CA ALA A 682 33.67 48.65 -40.93
C ALA A 682 34.10 49.76 -39.96
N ALA A 683 33.17 50.26 -39.12
CA ALA A 683 33.45 51.26 -38.09
C ALA A 683 34.26 50.72 -36.91
N ALA A 684 34.05 49.46 -36.51
CA ALA A 684 34.72 48.84 -35.36
C ALA A 684 36.19 48.44 -35.62
N SER A 685 36.59 48.27 -36.89
CA SER A 685 37.95 47.83 -37.25
C SER A 685 38.99 48.96 -37.07
N SER A 686 39.83 48.87 -36.05
CA SER A 686 40.71 49.92 -35.46
C SER A 686 41.97 50.35 -36.24
N GLY A 687 42.05 50.08 -37.54
CA GLY A 687 43.28 50.29 -38.33
C GLY A 687 43.48 51.67 -38.98
N ASP A 688 42.43 52.31 -39.49
CA ASP A 688 42.51 53.59 -40.24
C ASP A 688 41.18 54.36 -40.11
N ALA A 689 40.96 55.01 -38.97
CA ALA A 689 39.69 55.64 -38.63
C ALA A 689 39.18 56.71 -39.63
N PRO A 690 40.00 57.64 -40.19
CA PRO A 690 39.48 58.72 -41.02
C PRO A 690 39.06 58.27 -42.43
N GLU A 691 39.82 57.39 -43.08
CA GLU A 691 39.46 56.88 -44.42
C GLU A 691 38.23 55.96 -44.37
N ARG A 692 38.11 55.14 -43.33
CA ARG A 692 36.95 54.26 -43.15
C ARG A 692 35.70 55.03 -42.74
N ALA A 693 35.82 56.06 -41.90
CA ALA A 693 34.71 56.95 -41.60
C ALA A 693 34.20 57.65 -42.88
N GLU A 694 35.12 58.09 -43.75
CA GLU A 694 34.76 58.66 -45.05
C GLU A 694 34.10 57.63 -45.97
N GLN A 695 34.60 56.39 -46.00
CA GLN A 695 33.98 55.30 -46.75
C GLN A 695 32.58 54.95 -46.22
N ALA A 696 32.38 54.89 -44.90
CA ALA A 696 31.07 54.68 -44.27
C ALA A 696 30.09 55.81 -44.61
N ARG A 697 30.55 57.08 -44.62
CA ARG A 697 29.76 58.24 -45.08
C ARG A 697 29.34 58.11 -46.54
N ARG A 698 30.26 57.68 -47.42
CA ARG A 698 29.93 57.45 -48.85
C ARG A 698 28.92 56.32 -49.03
N HIS A 699 29.05 55.23 -48.27
CA HIS A 699 28.06 54.14 -48.29
C HIS A 699 26.70 54.61 -47.77
N ARG A 700 26.66 55.41 -46.69
CA ARG A 700 25.42 56.03 -46.21
C ARG A 700 24.77 56.90 -47.28
N GLN A 701 25.52 57.81 -47.91
CA GLN A 701 24.99 58.66 -48.99
C GLN A 701 24.43 57.83 -50.14
N ARG A 702 25.09 56.73 -50.52
CA ARG A 702 24.56 55.79 -51.52
C ARG A 702 23.26 55.13 -51.08
N LEU A 703 23.16 54.76 -49.82
CA LEU A 703 21.93 54.19 -49.25
C LEU A 703 20.80 55.22 -49.13
N GLU A 704 21.10 56.49 -48.83
CA GLU A 704 20.13 57.60 -48.80
C GLU A 704 19.55 57.88 -50.20
N LEU A 705 20.34 57.71 -51.27
CA LEU A 705 19.86 57.74 -52.64
C LEU A 705 18.94 56.55 -52.97
N LEU A 706 19.17 55.41 -52.32
CA LEU A 706 18.35 54.23 -52.48
C LEU A 706 17.03 54.38 -51.70
N ASP A 707 17.04 54.75 -50.43
CA ASP A 707 15.83 55.07 -49.65
C ASP A 707 16.19 56.21 -48.68
N PRO A 708 15.57 57.40 -48.79
CA PRO A 708 15.84 58.52 -47.89
C PRO A 708 15.55 58.21 -46.42
N SER A 709 14.68 57.24 -46.14
CA SER A 709 14.38 56.77 -44.79
C SER A 709 15.40 55.75 -44.26
N LEU A 710 16.37 55.32 -45.09
CA LEU A 710 17.35 54.27 -44.78
C LEU A 710 16.70 52.97 -44.27
N GLY A 711 15.55 52.63 -44.84
CA GLY A 711 14.77 51.46 -44.43
C GLY A 711 13.89 51.67 -43.20
N GLY A 712 13.87 52.87 -42.61
CA GLY A 712 13.15 53.17 -41.36
C GLY A 712 13.92 52.76 -40.10
N GLU A 713 13.35 53.04 -38.93
CA GLU A 713 13.92 52.55 -37.65
C GLU A 713 13.68 51.04 -37.49
N PRO A 714 14.61 50.28 -36.89
CA PRO A 714 15.83 50.73 -36.20
C PRO A 714 17.06 50.92 -37.11
N TRP A 715 16.96 50.60 -38.39
CA TRP A 715 18.11 50.54 -39.31
C TRP A 715 18.70 51.92 -39.59
N ALA A 716 17.85 52.92 -39.78
CA ALA A 716 18.25 54.29 -40.02
C ALA A 716 19.13 54.84 -38.87
N GLY A 717 18.74 54.61 -37.62
CA GLY A 717 19.53 54.96 -36.44
C GLY A 717 20.90 54.27 -36.43
N ARG A 718 20.92 52.94 -36.65
CA ARG A 718 22.16 52.14 -36.68
C ARG A 718 23.13 52.59 -37.78
N ILE A 719 22.63 52.79 -39.00
CA ILE A 719 23.41 53.22 -40.17
C ILE A 719 24.00 54.63 -39.93
N ARG A 720 23.21 55.57 -39.39
CA ARG A 720 23.69 56.93 -39.06
C ARG A 720 24.73 56.92 -37.96
N ALA A 721 24.53 56.11 -36.92
CA ALA A 721 25.48 55.96 -35.82
C ALA A 721 26.82 55.39 -36.30
N ALA A 722 26.80 54.31 -37.09
CA ALA A 722 27.99 53.70 -37.66
C ALA A 722 28.76 54.64 -38.63
N ALA A 723 28.05 55.53 -39.33
CA ALA A 723 28.66 56.53 -40.21
C ALA A 723 29.15 57.82 -39.51
N GLY A 724 29.12 57.87 -38.17
CA GLY A 724 29.69 58.96 -37.38
C GLY A 724 28.81 60.21 -37.23
N SER A 725 27.49 60.09 -37.30
CA SER A 725 26.56 61.21 -37.10
C SER A 725 26.23 61.42 -35.61
N GLN A 726 27.08 62.12 -34.85
CA GLN A 726 26.54 62.94 -33.76
C GLN A 726 25.97 64.20 -34.39
N GLY A 727 24.64 64.33 -34.33
CA GLY A 727 23.95 65.53 -34.77
C GLY A 727 24.48 66.76 -34.05
N LYS A 728 24.75 67.81 -34.83
CA LYS A 728 24.39 69.16 -34.41
C LYS A 728 23.07 69.49 -35.07
#